data_AF-A0A7C4V0V7-F1
#
_entry.id   AF-A0A7C4V0V7-F1
#
_cell.length_a   1.000
_cell.length_b   1.000
_cell.length_c   1.000
_cell.angle_alpha   90.00
_cell.angle_beta   90.00
_cell.angle_gamma   90.00
#
_symmetry.space_group_name_H-M   'P 1'
#
loop_
_entity.id
_entity.type
_entity.pdbx_description
1 polymer ?
#
loop_
_entity_poly.entity_id
_entity_poly.type
_entity_poly.pdbx_seq_one_letter_code
_entity_poly.pdbx_strand_id
1 'polypeptide(L)'
;INGKVVNKKISLPAKKLNEDLPEFALQIDKFFNFSKVLYTKNSAIILSDEEGTPLIVSKKIGKGGVLWCNSDLTKWGEGLNRKDVITTVVSILTQNKYASQRGYSREHPLWGNICLGIVKSPDKVITTAQWRDFYNFWRKFSTDGYLPESESETSADRFFTWNASLGYKFTLNTREKDSVTFILGWYFPNRMRQSQYYWKLRPLKYDFRLGNYYNNLFNNALEVVKYGIAKYDYLYSTTQKFHRSFYSSSLPPIILEAIGANIASIHSPIYIFLEDGTVGGFEGTDGCCPLNCTHVYNYAQALPFLFPQLEQRIRFQELTIQVDKSEWYIPHRFIVPATEPQFKNEIGGPYHHALDGELGTLLKLYREYRISGDKKNIEPLIQPAVKVLRHILRYHDPEGEGIIRGEQPNTYDIHTYGSNTFIGTLYLAMLKAMENLLIEFNYPDTNLKEECRRRFNTGREKYIEKCWNGEYFINLYDAPNVEQEVYNQMNCYGAGCHSDQLLGQWWAHILDLGYLFPKDYVEKTIESIYKYNWRTNFYGHIQSPRRFAEDDEPGLIVCTWPKGGRPDSPILYCDEIWTGMEYEVAGLMISEGKWDKALEIVTGARSRYTGSRRNPFSEIECGGHYARAMSSYAMLILASGFQYDNRILKITPRTPSGEGKFFFSTGKGWGIFSLEKQKNNLRLKINVDFGELDLDKILLPREMNYATVCKISTSKFQLPEKSYRVSKTKDEKYNVPLVCIEFASPIIIGEENNYLEIEVH
;
A
#
# COMPACT_ATOMS: atom_id res chain seq x y z
N ILE A 1 -48.17 -0.89 -45.60
CA ILE A 1 -47.57 0.33 -45.03
C ILE A 1 -48.62 1.44 -45.14
N ASN A 2 -49.52 1.60 -44.14
CA ASN A 2 -50.57 2.63 -44.18
C ASN A 2 -50.43 3.53 -42.93
N GLY A 3 -49.26 4.16 -42.77
CA GLY A 3 -49.06 5.20 -41.77
C GLY A 3 -49.70 6.49 -42.24
N LYS A 4 -50.68 7.02 -41.48
CA LYS A 4 -51.27 8.33 -41.76
C LYS A 4 -50.22 9.40 -41.41
N VAL A 5 -49.70 10.10 -42.41
CA VAL A 5 -48.81 11.26 -42.19
C VAL A 5 -49.69 12.43 -41.75
N VAL A 6 -49.63 12.78 -40.47
CA VAL A 6 -50.27 14.00 -39.97
C VAL A 6 -49.22 15.10 -40.02
N ASN A 7 -49.38 16.07 -40.92
CA ASN A 7 -48.56 17.29 -40.95
C ASN A 7 -48.94 18.19 -39.75
N LYS A 8 -48.57 17.78 -38.54
CA LYS A 8 -48.59 18.68 -37.39
C LYS A 8 -47.18 19.25 -37.26
N LYS A 9 -46.98 20.51 -37.68
CA LYS A 9 -45.79 21.26 -37.28
C LYS A 9 -45.85 21.41 -35.77
N ILE A 10 -44.93 20.76 -35.06
CA ILE A 10 -44.77 20.97 -33.62
C ILE A 10 -43.68 22.04 -33.49
N SER A 11 -44.11 23.29 -33.32
CA SER A 11 -43.21 24.34 -32.86
C SER A 11 -43.07 24.17 -31.35
N LEU A 12 -41.84 24.01 -30.86
CA LEU A 12 -41.53 24.06 -29.43
C LEU A 12 -41.09 25.49 -29.11
N PRO A 13 -42.01 26.40 -28.71
CA PRO A 13 -41.65 27.78 -28.50
C PRO A 13 -40.65 27.90 -27.35
N ALA A 14 -39.64 28.70 -27.60
CA ALA A 14 -38.68 29.24 -26.65
C ALA A 14 -39.19 29.39 -25.22
N LYS A 15 -40.32 30.11 -25.13
CA LYS A 15 -40.95 30.51 -23.88
C LYS A 15 -41.33 29.30 -23.02
N LYS A 16 -41.82 28.22 -23.63
CA LYS A 16 -42.24 27.01 -22.91
C LYS A 16 -41.03 26.26 -22.35
N LEU A 17 -39.91 26.25 -23.07
CA LEU A 17 -38.65 25.74 -22.57
C LEU A 17 -38.14 26.57 -21.38
N ASN A 18 -38.17 27.90 -21.48
CA ASN A 18 -37.78 28.78 -20.38
C ASN A 18 -38.74 28.71 -19.17
N GLU A 19 -40.04 28.41 -19.37
CA GLU A 19 -40.99 28.16 -18.27
C GLU A 19 -40.64 26.89 -17.49
N ASP A 20 -40.24 25.83 -18.19
CA ASP A 20 -39.81 24.55 -17.58
C ASP A 20 -38.35 24.58 -17.09
N LEU A 21 -37.55 25.55 -17.56
CA LEU A 21 -36.13 25.78 -17.26
C LEU A 21 -35.86 27.26 -16.91
N PRO A 22 -36.49 27.81 -15.85
CA PRO A 22 -36.44 29.25 -15.55
C PRO A 22 -35.03 29.75 -15.22
N GLU A 23 -34.15 28.85 -14.81
CA GLU A 23 -32.77 29.10 -14.40
C GLU A 23 -31.76 29.24 -15.56
N PHE A 24 -32.18 29.06 -16.82
CA PHE A 24 -31.27 28.98 -17.97
C PHE A 24 -31.24 30.22 -18.85
N ALA A 25 -32.19 31.15 -18.66
CA ALA A 25 -32.33 32.40 -19.42
C ALA A 25 -31.89 32.26 -20.89
N LEU A 26 -32.39 31.22 -21.56
CA LEU A 26 -31.96 30.90 -22.91
C LEU A 26 -32.32 32.11 -23.80
N GLN A 27 -31.34 32.64 -24.53
CA GLN A 27 -31.58 33.62 -25.59
C GLN A 27 -32.14 32.86 -26.79
N ILE A 28 -33.46 32.84 -26.95
CA ILE A 28 -34.10 31.97 -27.93
C ILE A 28 -34.77 32.79 -29.03
N ASP A 29 -34.06 32.91 -30.15
CA ASP A 29 -34.68 33.26 -31.45
C ASP A 29 -34.76 32.06 -32.41
N LYS A 30 -34.14 30.90 -32.09
CA LYS A 30 -33.83 29.87 -33.11
C LYS A 30 -33.88 28.39 -32.69
N PHE A 31 -34.78 27.95 -31.80
CA PHE A 31 -34.97 26.50 -31.62
C PHE A 31 -36.06 25.94 -32.55
N PHE A 32 -35.61 25.69 -33.80
CA PHE A 32 -36.08 24.78 -34.85
C PHE A 32 -37.57 24.73 -35.26
N ASN A 33 -37.82 24.97 -36.56
CA ASN A 33 -39.12 24.75 -37.21
C ASN A 33 -39.27 23.30 -37.67
N PHE A 34 -39.63 22.39 -36.77
CA PHE A 34 -39.69 20.97 -37.09
C PHE A 34 -40.97 20.56 -37.83
N SER A 35 -40.79 19.85 -38.95
CA SER A 35 -41.89 19.39 -39.80
C SER A 35 -41.99 17.88 -39.84
N LYS A 36 -43.18 17.39 -39.44
CA LYS A 36 -43.70 16.00 -39.50
C LYS A 36 -43.38 15.08 -38.32
N VAL A 37 -44.45 14.47 -37.83
CA VAL A 37 -44.45 13.25 -37.01
C VAL A 37 -44.85 12.10 -37.94
N LEU A 38 -43.95 11.13 -38.14
CA LEU A 38 -44.20 9.94 -38.96
C LEU A 38 -44.59 8.77 -38.05
N TYR A 39 -45.82 8.28 -38.19
CA TYR A 39 -46.31 7.12 -37.45
C TYR A 39 -46.18 5.85 -38.29
N THR A 40 -45.46 4.85 -37.77
CA THR A 40 -45.50 3.46 -38.25
C THR A 40 -46.25 2.58 -37.23
N LYS A 41 -46.62 1.34 -37.61
CA LYS A 41 -47.50 0.48 -36.80
C LYS A 41 -46.99 0.23 -35.37
N ASN A 42 -45.67 0.29 -35.13
CA ASN A 42 -45.03 0.04 -33.83
C ASN A 42 -43.99 1.09 -33.39
N SER A 43 -43.66 2.09 -34.22
CA SER A 43 -42.68 3.15 -33.92
C SER A 43 -43.19 4.52 -34.38
N ALA A 44 -42.93 5.58 -33.63
CA ALA A 44 -43.32 6.94 -33.96
C ALA A 44 -42.09 7.86 -33.95
N ILE A 45 -41.84 8.55 -35.07
CA ILE A 45 -40.87 9.65 -35.11
C ILE A 45 -41.56 10.85 -34.45
N ILE A 46 -41.17 11.17 -33.23
CA ILE A 46 -41.74 12.24 -32.41
C ILE A 46 -41.21 13.61 -32.86
N LEU A 47 -39.94 13.67 -33.29
CA LEU A 47 -39.27 14.88 -33.74
C LEU A 47 -38.39 14.57 -34.96
N SER A 48 -38.36 15.45 -35.95
CA SER A 48 -37.47 15.39 -37.12
C SER A 48 -37.00 16.79 -37.52
N ASP A 49 -35.83 16.92 -38.14
CA ASP A 49 -35.29 18.22 -38.61
C ASP A 49 -36.04 18.76 -39.86
N GLU A 50 -35.61 19.93 -40.37
CA GLU A 50 -36.22 20.56 -41.56
C GLU A 50 -36.06 19.71 -42.84
N GLU A 51 -35.06 18.81 -42.87
CA GLU A 51 -34.80 17.87 -43.97
C GLU A 51 -35.56 16.53 -43.79
N GLY A 52 -36.24 16.34 -42.65
CA GLY A 52 -37.02 15.14 -42.33
C GLY A 52 -36.21 14.02 -41.66
N THR A 53 -34.97 14.29 -41.24
CA THR A 53 -34.14 13.33 -40.48
C THR A 53 -34.76 13.08 -39.11
N PRO A 54 -35.02 11.82 -38.71
CA PRO A 54 -35.59 11.52 -37.40
C PRO A 54 -34.64 11.91 -36.25
N LEU A 55 -35.08 12.84 -35.41
CA LEU A 55 -34.34 13.34 -34.25
C LEU A 55 -34.74 12.67 -32.94
N ILE A 56 -36.03 12.38 -32.74
CA ILE A 56 -36.52 11.59 -31.60
C ILE A 56 -37.47 10.55 -32.14
N VAL A 57 -37.20 9.28 -31.85
CA VAL A 57 -38.03 8.15 -32.26
C VAL A 57 -38.46 7.38 -31.02
N SER A 58 -39.76 7.17 -30.84
CA SER A 58 -40.26 6.21 -29.86
C SER A 58 -40.65 4.90 -30.51
N LYS A 59 -40.50 3.81 -29.77
CA LYS A 59 -41.00 2.49 -30.17
C LYS A 59 -41.55 1.78 -28.96
N LYS A 60 -42.73 1.18 -29.10
CA LYS A 60 -43.30 0.34 -28.04
C LYS A 60 -42.63 -1.05 -28.10
N ILE A 61 -42.12 -1.53 -26.97
CA ILE A 61 -41.47 -2.84 -26.86
C ILE A 61 -42.08 -3.58 -25.67
N GLY A 62 -42.92 -4.59 -25.95
CA GLY A 62 -43.66 -5.31 -24.93
C GLY A 62 -44.61 -4.41 -24.12
N LYS A 63 -44.53 -4.49 -22.78
CA LYS A 63 -45.24 -3.59 -21.85
C LYS A 63 -44.56 -2.22 -21.69
N GLY A 64 -43.34 -2.05 -22.20
CA GLY A 64 -42.56 -0.81 -22.10
C GLY A 64 -42.42 -0.06 -23.44
N GLY A 65 -41.57 0.97 -23.44
CA GLY A 65 -41.23 1.75 -24.63
C GLY A 65 -39.77 2.20 -24.59
N VAL A 66 -39.19 2.43 -25.76
CA VAL A 66 -37.84 2.97 -25.95
C VAL A 66 -37.95 4.29 -26.70
N LEU A 67 -37.17 5.27 -26.27
CA LEU A 67 -36.96 6.55 -26.95
C LEU A 67 -35.52 6.63 -27.44
N TRP A 68 -35.33 6.85 -28.73
CA TRP A 68 -34.02 7.11 -29.36
C TRP A 68 -33.92 8.59 -29.70
N CYS A 69 -32.90 9.27 -29.18
CA CYS A 69 -32.53 10.63 -29.60
C CYS A 69 -31.35 10.52 -30.57
N ASN A 70 -31.56 10.91 -31.82
CA ASN A 70 -30.65 10.70 -32.93
C ASN A 70 -30.28 12.06 -33.53
N SER A 71 -29.20 12.69 -33.06
CA SER A 71 -28.61 13.91 -33.64
C SER A 71 -27.30 14.28 -32.97
N ASP A 72 -26.61 15.26 -33.55
CA ASP A 72 -25.52 15.98 -32.88
C ASP A 72 -26.09 16.87 -31.75
N LEU A 73 -26.14 16.30 -30.53
CA LEU A 73 -26.65 16.93 -29.31
C LEU A 73 -25.95 18.26 -28.99
N THR A 74 -24.77 18.53 -29.57
CA THR A 74 -24.06 19.80 -29.39
C THR A 74 -24.81 20.98 -29.98
N LYS A 75 -25.72 20.74 -30.94
CA LYS A 75 -26.56 21.76 -31.60
C LYS A 75 -27.84 22.10 -30.83
N TRP A 76 -28.19 21.32 -29.80
CA TRP A 76 -29.46 21.47 -29.06
C TRP A 76 -29.33 22.39 -27.85
N GLY A 77 -28.10 22.70 -27.43
CA GLY A 77 -27.83 23.59 -26.31
C GLY A 77 -26.34 23.81 -26.11
N GLU A 78 -25.99 24.92 -25.46
CA GLU A 78 -24.60 25.29 -25.20
C GLU A 78 -24.07 24.65 -23.89
N GLY A 79 -22.80 24.24 -23.90
CA GLY A 79 -22.07 23.83 -22.70
C GLY A 79 -22.69 22.72 -21.85
N LEU A 80 -22.70 22.92 -20.53
CA LEU A 80 -23.13 21.95 -19.50
C LEU A 80 -24.66 21.76 -19.41
N ASN A 81 -25.45 22.61 -20.08
CA ASN A 81 -26.92 22.65 -19.99
C ASN A 81 -27.63 21.71 -20.97
N ARG A 82 -26.88 21.06 -21.86
CA ARG A 82 -27.41 20.19 -22.93
C ARG A 82 -28.37 19.12 -22.42
N LYS A 83 -28.02 18.46 -21.32
CA LYS A 83 -28.83 17.37 -20.73
C LYS A 83 -30.23 17.86 -20.36
N ASP A 84 -30.33 19.03 -19.71
CA ASP A 84 -31.60 19.55 -19.24
C ASP A 84 -32.47 20.04 -20.39
N VAL A 85 -31.88 20.67 -21.42
CA VAL A 85 -32.60 21.06 -22.64
C VAL A 85 -33.17 19.83 -23.36
N ILE A 86 -32.35 18.80 -23.60
CA ILE A 86 -32.79 17.56 -24.26
C ILE A 86 -33.90 16.88 -23.45
N THR A 87 -33.72 16.76 -22.13
CA THR A 87 -34.70 16.06 -21.27
C THR A 87 -36.00 16.83 -21.15
N THR A 88 -35.95 18.16 -21.14
CA THR A 88 -37.14 19.02 -21.17
C THR A 88 -37.90 18.87 -22.48
N VAL A 89 -37.19 18.88 -23.62
CA VAL A 89 -37.81 18.61 -24.95
C VAL A 89 -38.50 17.24 -24.95
N VAL A 90 -37.81 16.19 -24.48
CA VAL A 90 -38.39 14.83 -24.37
C VAL A 90 -39.62 14.82 -23.45
N SER A 91 -39.55 15.50 -22.31
CA SER A 91 -40.65 15.61 -21.34
C SER A 91 -41.88 16.30 -21.92
N ILE A 92 -41.71 17.47 -22.56
CA ILE A 92 -42.79 18.20 -23.23
C ILE A 92 -43.43 17.33 -24.32
N LEU A 93 -42.62 16.64 -25.13
CA LEU A 93 -43.10 15.81 -26.24
C LEU A 93 -43.79 14.52 -25.79
N THR A 94 -43.37 13.96 -24.65
CA THR A 94 -43.93 12.71 -24.10
C THR A 94 -45.02 12.95 -23.05
N GLN A 95 -45.30 14.21 -22.70
CA GLN A 95 -46.22 14.62 -21.61
C GLN A 95 -45.83 14.05 -20.24
N ASN A 96 -44.57 13.68 -20.05
CA ASN A 96 -44.03 13.31 -18.75
C ASN A 96 -43.54 14.57 -18.04
N LYS A 97 -43.62 14.62 -16.71
CA LYS A 97 -43.06 15.73 -15.93
C LYS A 97 -41.54 15.60 -15.86
N TYR A 98 -40.81 16.63 -16.28
CA TYR A 98 -39.38 16.76 -16.00
C TYR A 98 -39.19 17.55 -14.70
N ALA A 99 -38.31 17.06 -13.83
CA ALA A 99 -37.77 17.84 -12.73
C ALA A 99 -36.27 17.95 -12.98
N SER A 100 -35.76 19.17 -13.14
CA SER A 100 -34.32 19.39 -13.30
C SER A 100 -33.60 18.79 -12.09
N GLN A 101 -32.50 18.08 -12.36
CA GLN A 101 -31.76 17.41 -11.31
C GLN A 101 -31.05 18.47 -10.46
N ARG A 102 -31.54 18.69 -9.23
CA ARG A 102 -30.87 19.55 -8.24
C ARG A 102 -29.90 18.72 -7.41
N GLY A 103 -28.59 18.92 -7.64
CA GLY A 103 -27.53 18.14 -7.00
C GLY A 103 -27.31 16.75 -7.60
N TYR A 104 -26.37 16.01 -7.03
CA TYR A 104 -26.05 14.67 -7.49
C TYR A 104 -27.09 13.64 -7.00
N SER A 105 -27.45 12.66 -7.84
CA SER A 105 -28.26 11.52 -7.40
C SER A 105 -27.49 10.71 -6.35
N ARG A 106 -28.18 9.97 -5.47
CA ARG A 106 -27.52 9.16 -4.44
C ARG A 106 -26.55 8.11 -4.97
N GLU A 107 -26.68 7.73 -6.24
CA GLU A 107 -25.82 6.76 -6.93
C GLU A 107 -24.65 7.44 -7.67
N HIS A 108 -24.64 8.77 -7.74
CA HIS A 108 -23.61 9.50 -8.48
C HIS A 108 -22.24 9.35 -7.78
N PRO A 109 -21.13 9.21 -8.54
CA PRO A 109 -19.78 9.03 -7.96
C PRO A 109 -19.36 10.12 -6.97
N LEU A 110 -19.78 11.36 -7.24
CA LEU A 110 -19.49 12.54 -6.42
C LEU A 110 -20.54 12.82 -5.33
N TRP A 111 -21.57 11.97 -5.19
CA TRP A 111 -22.55 12.14 -4.11
C TRP A 111 -21.91 11.80 -2.77
N GLY A 112 -22.21 12.63 -1.77
CA GLY A 112 -21.70 12.52 -0.41
C GLY A 112 -21.97 13.79 0.37
N ASN A 113 -21.47 13.85 1.60
CA ASN A 113 -21.54 15.04 2.42
C ASN A 113 -20.29 15.25 3.27
N ILE A 114 -20.12 16.47 3.76
CA ILE A 114 -19.06 16.90 4.68
C ILE A 114 -19.76 17.51 5.90
N CYS A 115 -19.17 17.37 7.07
CA CYS A 115 -19.66 17.94 8.32
C CYS A 115 -18.52 18.61 9.08
N LEU A 116 -18.76 19.84 9.54
CA LEU A 116 -17.90 20.56 10.48
C LEU A 116 -18.46 20.38 11.90
N GLY A 117 -17.61 19.96 12.83
CA GLY A 117 -17.93 19.80 14.24
C GLY A 117 -17.00 20.60 15.13
N ILE A 118 -17.49 20.96 16.32
CA ILE A 118 -16.72 21.62 17.38
C ILE A 118 -17.02 20.94 18.72
N VAL A 119 -15.99 20.73 19.54
CA VAL A 119 -16.12 20.17 20.90
C VAL A 119 -15.94 21.29 21.93
N LYS A 120 -17.01 22.06 22.17
CA LYS A 120 -17.07 23.14 23.17
C LYS A 120 -18.50 23.40 23.64
N SER A 121 -18.62 24.19 24.70
CA SER A 121 -19.90 24.75 25.16
C SER A 121 -20.53 25.61 24.05
N PRO A 122 -21.85 25.46 23.79
CA PRO A 122 -22.52 26.05 22.62
C PRO A 122 -22.67 27.58 22.69
N ASP A 123 -22.57 28.19 23.87
CA ASP A 123 -22.74 29.62 24.12
C ASP A 123 -21.72 30.52 23.40
N LYS A 124 -20.55 29.96 23.05
CA LYS A 124 -19.46 30.67 22.36
C LYS A 124 -19.28 30.24 20.91
N VAL A 125 -20.07 29.27 20.44
CA VAL A 125 -20.01 28.75 19.08
C VAL A 125 -20.78 29.67 18.16
N ILE A 126 -20.16 30.05 17.05
CA ILE A 126 -20.79 30.85 15.99
C ILE A 126 -20.81 30.04 14.70
N THR A 127 -21.92 30.11 13.95
CA THR A 127 -22.09 29.35 12.70
C THR A 127 -22.74 30.19 11.62
N THR A 128 -22.40 29.89 10.38
CA THR A 128 -23.13 30.33 9.19
C THR A 128 -23.24 29.14 8.25
N ALA A 129 -24.46 28.68 7.98
CA ALA A 129 -24.68 27.50 7.17
C ALA A 129 -24.47 27.75 5.67
N GLN A 130 -24.84 28.94 5.18
CA GLN A 130 -24.79 29.26 3.75
C GLN A 130 -24.36 30.72 3.53
N TRP A 131 -23.17 30.91 2.97
CA TRP A 131 -22.71 32.22 2.47
C TRP A 131 -21.95 32.06 1.15
N ARG A 132 -21.94 33.10 0.32
CA ARG A 132 -21.25 33.14 -0.99
C ARG A 132 -20.37 34.36 -1.15
N ASP A 133 -20.76 35.50 -0.61
CA ASP A 133 -20.01 36.74 -0.74
C ASP A 133 -18.86 36.78 0.28
N PHE A 134 -17.64 36.46 -0.19
CA PHE A 134 -16.43 36.51 0.63
C PHE A 134 -16.14 37.91 1.20
N TYR A 135 -16.41 38.99 0.45
CA TYR A 135 -16.15 40.34 0.92
C TYR A 135 -17.10 40.73 2.04
N ASN A 136 -18.39 40.37 1.91
CA ASN A 136 -19.37 40.58 2.97
C ASN A 136 -19.03 39.75 4.22
N PHE A 137 -18.70 38.46 4.02
CA PHE A 137 -18.24 37.57 5.08
C PHE A 137 -17.05 38.17 5.83
N TRP A 138 -15.98 38.51 5.10
CA TRP A 138 -14.75 39.02 5.69
C TRP A 138 -14.94 40.37 6.37
N ARG A 139 -15.72 41.27 5.77
CA ARG A 139 -16.05 42.58 6.38
C ARG A 139 -16.75 42.41 7.72
N LYS A 140 -17.74 41.50 7.83
CA LYS A 140 -18.41 41.25 9.12
C LYS A 140 -17.46 40.60 10.12
N PHE A 141 -16.80 39.51 9.71
CA PHE A 141 -15.92 38.76 10.59
C PHE A 141 -14.73 39.58 11.11
N SER A 142 -14.11 40.41 10.27
CA SER A 142 -12.98 41.27 10.66
C SER A 142 -13.37 42.44 11.57
N THR A 143 -14.67 42.78 11.67
CA THR A 143 -15.13 43.91 12.50
C THR A 143 -15.18 43.53 13.98
N ASP A 144 -15.79 42.39 14.31
CA ASP A 144 -16.06 42.00 15.70
C ASP A 144 -15.96 40.49 15.96
N GLY A 145 -15.48 39.71 14.97
CA GLY A 145 -15.36 38.26 15.06
C GLY A 145 -16.69 37.51 14.96
N TYR A 146 -17.81 38.16 14.64
CA TYR A 146 -19.08 37.46 14.34
C TYR A 146 -19.16 37.06 12.86
N LEU A 147 -19.77 35.90 12.61
CA LEU A 147 -20.03 35.44 11.24
C LEU A 147 -21.32 36.10 10.71
N PRO A 148 -21.47 36.31 9.39
CA PRO A 148 -22.73 36.74 8.78
C PRO A 148 -23.89 35.79 9.10
N GLU A 149 -25.12 36.31 9.12
CA GLU A 149 -26.31 35.46 9.00
C GLU A 149 -26.29 34.66 7.70
N SER A 150 -26.97 33.51 7.70
CA SER A 150 -27.10 32.67 6.51
C SER A 150 -27.84 33.43 5.40
N GLU A 151 -27.30 33.43 4.19
CA GLU A 151 -27.92 34.07 3.02
C GLU A 151 -29.17 33.30 2.56
N SER A 152 -29.26 31.99 2.86
CA SER A 152 -30.39 31.13 2.54
C SER A 152 -30.43 29.89 3.45
N GLU A 153 -31.52 29.13 3.34
CA GLU A 153 -31.71 27.78 3.91
C GLU A 153 -31.96 26.71 2.84
N THR A 154 -31.99 27.11 1.56
CA THR A 154 -32.31 26.23 0.44
C THR A 154 -31.06 25.72 -0.28
N SER A 155 -31.22 24.72 -1.14
CA SER A 155 -30.13 24.26 -2.01
C SER A 155 -29.57 25.40 -2.86
N ALA A 156 -28.26 25.37 -3.13
CA ALA A 156 -27.64 26.35 -4.02
C ALA A 156 -28.29 26.31 -5.40
N ASP A 157 -28.44 27.50 -5.99
CA ASP A 157 -28.82 27.63 -7.40
C ASP A 157 -27.75 26.97 -8.28
N ARG A 158 -28.14 26.60 -9.50
CA ARG A 158 -27.22 26.04 -10.49
C ARG A 158 -26.01 26.96 -10.68
N PHE A 159 -24.82 26.37 -10.80
CA PHE A 159 -23.51 27.06 -10.92
C PHE A 159 -23.00 27.78 -9.68
N PHE A 160 -23.78 27.80 -8.59
CA PHE A 160 -23.35 28.36 -7.33
C PHE A 160 -23.03 27.27 -6.31
N THR A 161 -22.11 27.58 -5.40
CA THR A 161 -21.75 26.72 -4.27
C THR A 161 -21.95 27.50 -2.99
N TRP A 162 -22.58 26.90 -2.00
CA TRP A 162 -22.65 27.46 -0.65
C TRP A 162 -21.37 27.13 0.12
N ASN A 163 -20.84 28.13 0.83
CA ASN A 163 -19.83 27.91 1.86
C ASN A 163 -20.51 27.83 3.23
N ALA A 164 -19.90 27.07 4.14
CA ALA A 164 -20.28 27.01 5.53
C ALA A 164 -19.12 27.42 6.42
N SER A 165 -19.41 28.05 7.56
CA SER A 165 -18.41 28.45 8.54
C SER A 165 -18.83 28.07 9.94
N LEU A 166 -17.85 27.62 10.71
CA LEU A 166 -17.96 27.27 12.12
C LEU A 166 -16.82 27.98 12.84
N GLY A 167 -17.13 28.71 13.90
CA GLY A 167 -16.17 29.48 14.67
C GLY A 167 -16.41 29.35 16.17
N TYR A 168 -15.41 29.78 16.94
CA TYR A 168 -15.46 29.85 18.39
C TYR A 168 -15.00 31.23 18.82
N LYS A 169 -15.90 32.00 19.43
CA LYS A 169 -15.60 33.36 19.89
C LYS A 169 -15.28 33.34 21.38
N PHE A 170 -14.14 33.92 21.75
CA PHE A 170 -13.66 33.94 23.12
C PHE A 170 -12.85 35.21 23.38
N THR A 171 -12.68 35.52 24.66
CA THR A 171 -11.77 36.56 25.17
C THR A 171 -10.84 35.86 26.15
N LEU A 172 -9.53 36.10 26.03
CA LEU A 172 -8.54 35.61 27.00
C LEU A 172 -8.02 36.78 27.82
N ASN A 173 -8.00 36.62 29.14
CA ASN A 173 -7.22 37.47 30.02
C ASN A 173 -5.72 37.23 29.83
N THR A 174 -4.90 38.13 30.38
CA THR A 174 -3.44 37.96 30.37
C THR A 174 -3.06 36.62 30.99
N ARG A 175 -2.36 35.77 30.23
CA ARG A 175 -1.94 34.39 30.59
C ARG A 175 -3.06 33.35 30.69
N GLU A 176 -4.31 33.71 30.38
CA GLU A 176 -5.39 32.72 30.24
C GLU A 176 -5.14 31.83 29.02
N LYS A 177 -5.50 30.55 29.13
CA LYS A 177 -5.42 29.58 28.04
C LYS A 177 -6.80 28.96 27.86
N ASP A 178 -7.21 28.82 26.61
CA ASP A 178 -8.36 28.04 26.21
C ASP A 178 -7.97 27.09 25.08
N SER A 179 -8.69 25.99 24.93
CA SER A 179 -8.44 24.96 23.92
C SER A 179 -9.76 24.56 23.25
N VAL A 180 -9.85 24.73 21.94
CA VAL A 180 -11.01 24.38 21.13
C VAL A 180 -10.63 23.33 20.10
N THR A 181 -11.44 22.28 19.99
CA THR A 181 -11.24 21.21 19.02
C THR A 181 -12.25 21.33 17.89
N PHE A 182 -11.76 21.46 16.65
CA PHE A 182 -12.56 21.38 15.43
C PHE A 182 -12.39 20.00 14.79
N ILE A 183 -13.45 19.47 14.19
CA ILE A 183 -13.46 18.18 13.51
C ILE A 183 -14.06 18.39 12.12
N LEU A 184 -13.38 17.88 11.10
CA LEU A 184 -13.86 17.79 9.73
C LEU A 184 -14.12 16.31 9.41
N GLY A 185 -15.38 15.95 9.16
CA GLY A 185 -15.76 14.62 8.72
C GLY A 185 -16.34 14.64 7.31
N TRP A 186 -16.15 13.56 6.57
CA TRP A 186 -16.73 13.38 5.24
C TRP A 186 -17.28 11.98 5.06
N TYR A 187 -18.23 11.85 4.13
CA TYR A 187 -18.81 10.58 3.74
C TYR A 187 -19.17 10.62 2.26
N PHE A 188 -18.37 9.94 1.45
CA PHE A 188 -18.56 9.80 0.01
C PHE A 188 -18.70 8.32 -0.34
N PRO A 189 -19.92 7.77 -0.40
CA PRO A 189 -20.12 6.33 -0.42
C PRO A 189 -19.88 5.68 -1.78
N ASN A 190 -19.81 6.45 -2.86
CA ASN A 190 -19.79 5.92 -4.23
C ASN A 190 -18.37 5.94 -4.83
N ARG A 191 -17.43 5.23 -4.19
CA ARG A 191 -16.16 4.94 -4.86
C ARG A 191 -16.46 4.09 -6.10
N MET A 192 -16.06 4.60 -7.25
CA MET A 192 -16.18 3.91 -8.54
C MET A 192 -14.84 3.29 -8.91
N ARG A 193 -14.88 2.24 -9.73
CA ARG A 193 -13.68 1.77 -10.41
C ARG A 193 -13.17 2.88 -11.34
N GLN A 194 -11.88 3.18 -11.28
CA GLN A 194 -11.28 4.16 -12.18
C GLN A 194 -10.99 3.50 -13.54
N SER A 195 -11.29 4.20 -14.64
CA SER A 195 -11.04 3.71 -16.00
C SER A 195 -9.57 3.79 -16.41
N GLN A 196 -8.75 4.55 -15.67
CA GLN A 196 -7.32 4.74 -15.93
C GLN A 196 -6.48 3.75 -15.13
N TYR A 197 -6.65 2.45 -15.41
CA TYR A 197 -5.50 1.57 -15.32
C TYR A 197 -4.68 1.92 -16.55
N TYR A 198 -3.48 2.49 -16.40
CA TYR A 198 -2.67 3.01 -17.53
C TYR A 198 -2.30 1.97 -18.61
N TRP A 199 -2.82 0.75 -18.51
CA TRP A 199 -2.58 -0.37 -19.41
C TRP A 199 -3.91 -1.14 -19.63
N LYS A 200 -4.64 -0.74 -20.68
CA LYS A 200 -5.61 -1.54 -21.48
C LYS A 200 -6.77 -2.31 -20.82
N LEU A 201 -7.27 -1.95 -19.64
CA LEU A 201 -8.62 -2.45 -19.30
C LEU A 201 -9.65 -1.72 -20.17
N ARG A 202 -10.50 -2.48 -20.89
CA ARG A 202 -11.56 -1.87 -21.71
C ARG A 202 -12.43 -1.01 -20.81
N PRO A 203 -12.71 0.26 -21.16
CA PRO A 203 -13.69 1.04 -20.43
C PRO A 203 -15.04 0.36 -20.62
N LEU A 204 -15.58 -0.23 -19.56
CA LEU A 204 -17.02 -0.40 -19.48
C LEU A 204 -17.58 1.02 -19.15
N LYS A 205 -18.85 1.28 -19.43
CA LYS A 205 -19.43 2.63 -19.37
C LYS A 205 -20.05 2.85 -17.99
N TYR A 206 -19.47 3.72 -17.15
CA TYR A 206 -19.86 4.00 -15.75
C TYR A 206 -19.60 2.83 -14.77
N ASP A 207 -18.33 2.42 -14.69
CA ASP A 207 -17.96 1.11 -14.15
C ASP A 207 -17.93 0.97 -12.64
N PHE A 208 -18.80 0.06 -12.21
CA PHE A 208 -18.86 -0.64 -10.92
C PHE A 208 -18.60 0.22 -9.68
N ARG A 209 -19.68 0.48 -8.92
CA ARG A 209 -19.57 1.03 -7.57
C ARG A 209 -18.89 0.01 -6.67
N LEU A 210 -17.65 0.28 -6.29
CA LEU A 210 -16.86 -0.49 -5.33
C LEU A 210 -17.26 -0.15 -3.88
N GLY A 211 -17.59 1.12 -3.63
CA GLY A 211 -17.82 1.63 -2.29
C GLY A 211 -16.56 1.75 -1.43
N ASN A 212 -16.69 2.32 -0.24
CA ASN A 212 -15.62 2.39 0.76
C ASN A 212 -16.01 1.55 1.98
N TYR A 213 -15.03 0.97 2.68
CA TYR A 213 -15.30 0.12 3.84
C TYR A 213 -16.11 0.84 4.95
N TYR A 214 -15.91 2.16 5.12
CA TYR A 214 -16.66 2.95 6.09
C TYR A 214 -18.18 3.02 5.81
N ASN A 215 -18.64 2.61 4.62
CA ASN A 215 -20.08 2.50 4.31
C ASN A 215 -20.77 1.44 5.19
N ASN A 216 -20.01 0.47 5.71
CA ASN A 216 -20.50 -0.53 6.67
C ASN A 216 -20.61 0.02 8.10
N LEU A 217 -20.06 1.21 8.37
CA LEU A 217 -19.95 1.79 9.72
C LEU A 217 -20.80 3.05 9.88
N PHE A 218 -20.96 3.83 8.81
CA PHE A 218 -21.62 5.13 8.83
C PHE A 218 -22.52 5.31 7.60
N ASN A 219 -23.55 6.14 7.74
CA ASN A 219 -24.48 6.49 6.66
C ASN A 219 -24.29 7.91 6.12
N ASN A 220 -23.53 8.76 6.83
CA ASN A 220 -23.34 10.18 6.51
C ASN A 220 -22.20 10.79 7.35
N ALA A 221 -21.70 11.97 6.93
CA ALA A 221 -20.62 12.67 7.61
C ALA A 221 -20.96 13.13 9.04
N LEU A 222 -22.25 13.32 9.37
CA LEU A 222 -22.65 13.71 10.73
C LEU A 222 -22.43 12.55 11.72
N GLU A 223 -22.72 11.32 11.32
CA GLU A 223 -22.39 10.12 12.12
C GLU A 223 -20.88 9.98 12.33
N VAL A 224 -20.08 10.24 11.30
CA VAL A 224 -18.61 10.25 11.39
C VAL A 224 -18.13 11.28 12.41
N VAL A 225 -18.62 12.53 12.33
CA VAL A 225 -18.25 13.58 13.30
C VAL A 225 -18.73 13.24 14.71
N LYS A 226 -19.96 12.75 14.89
CA LYS A 226 -20.47 12.33 16.20
C LYS A 226 -19.62 11.22 16.81
N TYR A 227 -19.20 10.25 16.01
CA TYR A 227 -18.27 9.20 16.46
C TYR A 227 -16.92 9.81 16.85
N GLY A 228 -16.36 10.67 16.01
CA GLY A 228 -15.09 11.37 16.27
C GLY A 228 -15.12 12.16 17.58
N ILE A 229 -16.21 12.88 17.87
CA ILE A 229 -16.42 13.59 19.14
C ILE A 229 -16.51 12.59 20.30
N ALA A 230 -17.39 11.59 20.19
CA ALA A 230 -17.64 10.63 21.26
C ALA A 230 -16.41 9.76 21.60
N LYS A 231 -15.48 9.59 20.66
CA LYS A 231 -14.25 8.81 20.81
C LYS A 231 -12.99 9.67 20.81
N TYR A 232 -13.09 11.00 20.87
CA TYR A 232 -11.96 11.91 20.72
C TYR A 232 -10.81 11.58 21.68
N ASP A 233 -11.12 11.47 22.98
CA ASP A 233 -10.11 11.19 24.00
C ASP A 233 -9.40 9.85 23.76
N TYR A 234 -10.16 8.81 23.36
CA TYR A 234 -9.59 7.51 23.01
C TYR A 234 -8.71 7.58 21.76
N LEU A 235 -9.18 8.19 20.67
CA LEU A 235 -8.44 8.29 19.41
C LEU A 235 -7.15 9.11 19.59
N TYR A 236 -7.24 10.24 20.27
CA TYR A 236 -6.11 11.13 20.52
C TYR A 236 -5.09 10.50 21.48
N SER A 237 -5.54 9.97 22.62
CA SER A 237 -4.63 9.36 23.60
C SER A 237 -3.94 8.10 23.06
N THR A 238 -4.65 7.25 22.32
CA THR A 238 -4.06 6.06 21.67
C THR A 238 -3.05 6.45 20.61
N THR A 239 -3.34 7.45 19.77
CA THR A 239 -2.38 7.98 18.77
C THR A 239 -1.15 8.56 19.45
N GLN A 240 -1.33 9.33 20.53
CA GLN A 240 -0.23 9.91 21.28
C GLN A 240 0.61 8.83 21.98
N LYS A 241 -0.02 7.79 22.51
CA LYS A 241 0.66 6.63 23.12
C LYS A 241 1.50 5.91 22.07
N PHE A 242 0.92 5.59 20.91
CA PHE A 242 1.66 4.99 19.78
C PHE A 242 2.86 5.84 19.37
N HIS A 243 2.65 7.14 19.16
CA HIS A 243 3.73 8.07 18.79
C HIS A 243 4.85 8.07 19.83
N ARG A 244 4.51 8.24 21.12
CA ARG A 244 5.51 8.24 22.20
C ARG A 244 6.24 6.91 22.27
N SER A 245 5.54 5.79 22.13
CA SER A 245 6.16 4.47 22.21
C SER A 245 7.12 4.23 21.06
N PHE A 246 6.68 4.51 19.83
CA PHE A 246 7.49 4.42 18.62
C PHE A 246 8.77 5.27 18.71
N TYR A 247 8.63 6.57 18.96
CA TYR A 247 9.76 7.51 19.03
C TYR A 247 10.60 7.39 20.32
N SER A 248 10.20 6.55 21.28
CA SER A 248 11.03 6.23 22.45
C SER A 248 12.08 5.14 22.18
N SER A 249 12.10 4.58 20.97
CA SER A 249 13.10 3.61 20.54
C SER A 249 14.50 4.24 20.50
N SER A 250 15.53 3.48 20.84
CA SER A 250 16.94 3.89 20.84
C SER A 250 17.58 3.91 19.45
N LEU A 251 16.80 3.82 18.38
CA LEU A 251 17.32 3.95 17.03
C LEU A 251 17.76 5.39 16.76
N PRO A 252 18.78 5.59 15.90
CA PRO A 252 19.13 6.92 15.42
C PRO A 252 17.91 7.71 14.93
N PRO A 253 17.74 8.99 15.31
CA PRO A 253 16.54 9.76 14.98
C PRO A 253 16.18 9.77 13.48
N ILE A 254 17.18 9.78 12.60
CA ILE A 254 16.98 9.78 11.15
C ILE A 254 16.35 8.47 10.63
N ILE A 255 16.63 7.33 11.28
CA ILE A 255 15.99 6.05 10.96
C ILE A 255 14.52 6.08 11.43
N LEU A 256 14.26 6.61 12.63
CA LEU A 256 12.88 6.77 13.12
C LEU A 256 12.07 7.74 12.26
N GLU A 257 12.69 8.81 11.77
CA GLU A 257 12.07 9.74 10.81
C GLU A 257 11.74 9.04 9.49
N ALA A 258 12.68 8.27 8.91
CA ALA A 258 12.45 7.51 7.69
C ALA A 258 11.27 6.54 7.83
N ILE A 259 11.23 5.78 8.92
CA ILE A 259 10.12 4.85 9.19
C ILE A 259 8.81 5.62 9.41
N GLY A 260 8.82 6.64 10.27
CA GLY A 260 7.64 7.44 10.60
C GLY A 260 7.04 8.13 9.38
N ALA A 261 7.88 8.65 8.48
CA ALA A 261 7.46 9.24 7.22
C ALA A 261 6.75 8.23 6.32
N ASN A 262 7.24 7.00 6.26
CA ASN A 262 6.67 5.96 5.39
C ASN A 262 5.48 5.21 6.02
N ILE A 263 5.28 5.28 7.34
CA ILE A 263 4.01 4.86 7.97
C ILE A 263 2.86 5.72 7.45
N ALA A 264 3.10 7.01 7.17
CA ALA A 264 2.08 7.91 6.63
C ALA A 264 1.56 7.47 5.24
N SER A 265 2.36 6.74 4.46
CA SER A 265 1.94 6.18 3.17
C SER A 265 0.74 5.23 3.28
N ILE A 266 0.55 4.57 4.44
CA ILE A 266 -0.63 3.72 4.70
C ILE A 266 -1.92 4.55 4.71
N HIS A 267 -1.86 5.81 5.17
CA HIS A 267 -3.00 6.74 5.22
C HIS A 267 -3.05 7.67 3.98
N SER A 268 -2.24 7.40 2.96
CA SER A 268 -2.25 8.13 1.70
C SER A 268 -3.27 7.54 0.71
N PRO A 269 -3.54 8.21 -0.43
CA PRO A 269 -4.45 7.68 -1.47
C PRO A 269 -4.02 6.37 -2.13
N ILE A 270 -2.83 5.83 -1.80
CA ILE A 270 -2.33 4.60 -2.44
C ILE A 270 -3.07 3.36 -1.94
N TYR A 271 -3.60 3.33 -0.72
CA TYR A 271 -4.38 2.19 -0.24
C TYR A 271 -5.88 2.42 -0.42
N ILE A 272 -6.58 1.36 -0.81
CA ILE A 272 -8.03 1.30 -0.83
C ILE A 272 -8.51 0.15 0.06
N PHE A 273 -9.56 0.44 0.84
CA PHE A 273 -10.30 -0.56 1.59
C PHE A 273 -11.77 -0.46 1.19
N LEU A 274 -12.22 -1.45 0.42
CA LEU A 274 -13.51 -1.44 -0.27
C LEU A 274 -14.64 -1.96 0.61
N GLU A 275 -15.88 -1.69 0.20
CA GLU A 275 -17.09 -2.02 0.95
C GLU A 275 -17.25 -3.53 1.21
N ASP A 276 -16.85 -4.36 0.26
CA ASP A 276 -16.83 -5.82 0.36
C ASP A 276 -15.66 -6.38 1.21
N GLY A 277 -14.78 -5.50 1.68
CA GLY A 277 -13.59 -5.85 2.46
C GLY A 277 -12.35 -6.18 1.62
N THR A 278 -12.40 -6.02 0.30
CA THR A 278 -11.24 -6.08 -0.60
C THR A 278 -10.24 -4.98 -0.23
N VAL A 279 -8.95 -5.33 -0.19
CA VAL A 279 -7.85 -4.40 0.09
C VAL A 279 -6.94 -4.34 -1.13
N GLY A 280 -6.71 -3.15 -1.64
CA GLY A 280 -5.84 -2.89 -2.78
C GLY A 280 -4.84 -1.79 -2.47
N GLY A 281 -3.67 -1.85 -3.09
CA GLY A 281 -2.63 -0.84 -2.96
C GLY A 281 -2.04 -0.44 -4.30
N PHE A 282 -2.18 0.83 -4.70
CA PHE A 282 -1.41 1.44 -5.79
C PHE A 282 0.05 1.57 -5.38
N GLU A 283 0.96 1.51 -6.34
CA GLU A 283 2.39 1.70 -6.01
C GLU A 283 2.71 3.10 -5.52
N GLY A 284 2.02 4.12 -6.03
CA GLY A 284 2.21 5.53 -5.75
C GLY A 284 0.91 6.31 -5.98
N THR A 285 0.96 7.61 -5.72
CA THR A 285 -0.20 8.50 -5.96
C THR A 285 -0.55 8.62 -7.43
N ASP A 286 -1.70 9.22 -7.73
CA ASP A 286 -2.16 9.54 -9.09
C ASP A 286 -2.42 8.30 -9.98
N GLY A 287 -2.64 7.15 -9.34
CA GLY A 287 -2.99 5.90 -10.01
C GLY A 287 -1.80 5.14 -10.62
N CYS A 288 -0.56 5.60 -10.42
CA CYS A 288 0.63 4.84 -10.82
C CYS A 288 1.05 3.85 -9.72
N CYS A 289 1.44 2.62 -10.02
CA CYS A 289 0.75 1.73 -10.96
C CYS A 289 -0.35 0.98 -10.21
N PRO A 290 -1.32 0.38 -10.94
CA PRO A 290 -2.50 -0.18 -10.31
C PRO A 290 -2.26 -1.41 -9.42
N LEU A 291 -3.24 -1.60 -8.57
CA LEU A 291 -3.31 -2.39 -7.34
C LEU A 291 -2.44 -3.65 -7.21
N ASN A 292 -1.92 -3.82 -5.99
CA ASN A 292 -1.22 -4.99 -5.45
C ASN A 292 -0.08 -5.47 -6.33
N CYS A 293 0.75 -4.52 -6.76
CA CYS A 293 1.98 -4.81 -7.46
C CYS A 293 2.87 -5.76 -6.65
N THR A 294 2.87 -7.06 -6.97
CA THR A 294 3.45 -8.07 -6.07
C THR A 294 4.94 -7.83 -5.83
N HIS A 295 5.66 -7.33 -6.84
CA HIS A 295 7.09 -7.03 -6.79
C HIS A 295 7.43 -5.73 -6.06
N VAL A 296 6.63 -4.65 -6.20
CA VAL A 296 6.84 -3.41 -5.41
C VAL A 296 6.47 -3.63 -3.94
N TYR A 297 5.32 -4.27 -3.69
CA TYR A 297 4.90 -4.64 -2.34
C TYR A 297 5.76 -5.74 -1.70
N ASN A 298 6.70 -6.31 -2.44
CA ASN A 298 7.74 -7.18 -1.89
C ASN A 298 8.70 -6.42 -0.95
N TYR A 299 8.78 -5.09 -1.07
CA TYR A 299 9.60 -4.24 -0.22
C TYR A 299 8.81 -3.69 0.98
N ALA A 300 7.48 -3.62 0.90
CA ALA A 300 6.66 -2.96 1.89
C ALA A 300 6.59 -3.75 3.21
N GLN A 301 7.17 -3.19 4.29
CA GLN A 301 7.19 -3.79 5.63
C GLN A 301 6.39 -3.02 6.68
N ALA A 302 5.72 -1.90 6.36
CA ALA A 302 4.96 -1.15 7.36
C ALA A 302 3.56 -1.76 7.64
N LEU A 303 2.74 -1.96 6.60
CA LEU A 303 1.39 -2.54 6.70
C LEU A 303 1.33 -3.90 7.42
N PRO A 304 2.15 -4.92 7.08
CA PRO A 304 2.13 -6.23 7.74
C PRO A 304 2.31 -6.19 9.27
N PHE A 305 3.08 -5.25 9.81
CA PHE A 305 3.35 -5.18 11.25
C PHE A 305 2.37 -4.25 11.98
N LEU A 306 1.82 -3.23 11.32
CA LEU A 306 0.89 -2.27 11.94
C LEU A 306 -0.58 -2.65 11.73
N PHE A 307 -0.91 -3.26 10.59
CA PHE A 307 -2.26 -3.69 10.22
C PHE A 307 -2.24 -5.12 9.60
N PRO A 308 -1.75 -6.13 10.33
CA PRO A 308 -1.53 -7.50 9.81
C PRO A 308 -2.78 -8.14 9.18
N GLN A 309 -3.98 -7.82 9.68
CA GLN A 309 -5.25 -8.33 9.15
C GLN A 309 -5.53 -7.84 7.72
N LEU A 310 -5.09 -6.63 7.36
CA LEU A 310 -5.22 -6.12 6.00
C LEU A 310 -4.25 -6.84 5.06
N GLU A 311 -3.01 -7.07 5.50
CA GLU A 311 -2.03 -7.83 4.71
C GLU A 311 -2.46 -9.29 4.49
N GLN A 312 -3.03 -9.95 5.51
CA GLN A 312 -3.60 -11.30 5.38
C GLN A 312 -4.73 -11.35 4.35
N ARG A 313 -5.57 -10.31 4.26
CA ARG A 313 -6.58 -10.20 3.19
C ARG A 313 -5.92 -10.08 1.82
N ILE A 314 -4.80 -9.37 1.69
CA ILE A 314 -4.03 -9.30 0.44
C ILE A 314 -3.49 -10.68 0.06
N ARG A 315 -2.92 -11.44 1.01
CA ARG A 315 -2.47 -12.83 0.74
C ARG A 315 -3.61 -13.75 0.31
N PHE A 316 -4.77 -13.62 0.94
CA PHE A 316 -5.95 -14.36 0.50
C PHE A 316 -6.33 -14.01 -0.95
N GLN A 317 -6.36 -12.72 -1.30
CA GLN A 317 -6.65 -12.28 -2.67
C GLN A 317 -5.62 -12.83 -3.67
N GLU A 318 -4.33 -12.71 -3.37
CA GLU A 318 -3.25 -13.20 -4.23
C GLU A 318 -3.36 -14.71 -4.51
N LEU A 319 -3.55 -15.52 -3.46
CA LEU A 319 -3.49 -16.98 -3.54
C LEU A 319 -4.83 -17.67 -3.87
N THR A 320 -5.95 -16.94 -3.92
CA THR A 320 -7.27 -17.55 -4.18
C THR A 320 -8.06 -16.93 -5.33
N ILE A 321 -7.77 -15.65 -5.63
CA ILE A 321 -8.47 -14.85 -6.64
C ILE A 321 -7.53 -14.49 -7.80
N GLN A 322 -6.39 -13.85 -7.49
CA GLN A 322 -5.43 -13.33 -8.46
C GLN A 322 -4.68 -14.45 -9.19
N VAL A 323 -4.31 -15.52 -8.49
CA VAL A 323 -3.59 -16.68 -9.05
C VAL A 323 -4.34 -17.31 -10.24
N ASP A 324 -3.60 -17.63 -11.30
CA ASP A 324 -4.14 -18.40 -12.41
C ASP A 324 -4.35 -19.86 -11.97
N LYS A 325 -5.58 -20.38 -12.09
CA LYS A 325 -5.92 -21.73 -11.58
C LYS A 325 -5.56 -22.87 -12.53
N SER A 326 -5.14 -22.57 -13.76
CA SER A 326 -4.65 -23.56 -14.72
C SER A 326 -3.18 -23.89 -14.45
N GLU A 327 -2.33 -22.87 -14.44
CA GLU A 327 -0.88 -23.04 -14.34
C GLU A 327 -0.34 -22.75 -12.94
N TRP A 328 -1.09 -22.04 -12.09
CA TRP A 328 -0.70 -21.66 -10.72
C TRP A 328 0.42 -20.64 -10.60
N TYR A 329 0.57 -19.74 -11.58
CA TYR A 329 1.35 -18.52 -11.40
C TYR A 329 0.54 -17.37 -10.79
N ILE A 330 1.21 -16.39 -10.20
CA ILE A 330 0.57 -15.18 -9.64
C ILE A 330 0.85 -13.97 -10.55
N PRO A 331 -0.15 -13.45 -11.28
CA PRO A 331 -0.06 -12.16 -11.96
C PRO A 331 0.41 -11.07 -10.98
N HIS A 332 1.26 -10.14 -11.38
CA HIS A 332 1.75 -9.11 -10.45
C HIS A 332 0.77 -7.95 -10.20
N ARG A 333 -0.49 -8.03 -10.66
CA ARG A 333 -1.52 -6.98 -10.48
C ARG A 333 -2.86 -7.58 -10.10
N PHE A 334 -3.63 -6.84 -9.32
CA PHE A 334 -4.97 -7.21 -8.89
C PHE A 334 -6.05 -6.34 -9.57
N ILE A 335 -7.12 -6.98 -10.06
CA ILE A 335 -8.26 -6.29 -10.66
C ILE A 335 -9.40 -6.22 -9.64
N VAL A 336 -9.96 -5.01 -9.50
CA VAL A 336 -11.19 -4.75 -8.73
C VAL A 336 -12.38 -4.45 -9.67
N PRO A 337 -13.61 -4.87 -9.31
CA PRO A 337 -13.93 -5.74 -8.17
C PRO A 337 -13.37 -7.16 -8.37
N ALA A 338 -13.17 -7.89 -7.27
CA ALA A 338 -12.56 -9.22 -7.27
C ALA A 338 -13.35 -10.28 -8.08
N THR A 339 -14.59 -9.97 -8.43
CA THR A 339 -15.47 -10.79 -9.27
C THR A 339 -15.12 -10.71 -10.76
N GLU A 340 -14.35 -9.71 -11.19
CA GLU A 340 -13.91 -9.60 -12.58
C GLU A 340 -12.78 -10.61 -12.88
N PRO A 341 -12.67 -11.08 -14.13
CA PRO A 341 -11.53 -11.89 -14.56
C PRO A 341 -10.20 -11.18 -14.29
N GLN A 342 -9.27 -11.89 -13.63
CA GLN A 342 -7.94 -11.39 -13.29
C GLN A 342 -7.00 -11.44 -14.51
N PHE A 343 -5.87 -10.72 -14.43
CA PHE A 343 -4.90 -10.64 -15.53
C PHE A 343 -4.26 -12.00 -15.87
N LYS A 344 -3.82 -12.14 -17.13
CA LYS A 344 -3.05 -13.31 -17.62
C LYS A 344 -1.74 -12.92 -18.29
N ASN A 345 -1.80 -12.24 -19.45
CA ASN A 345 -0.61 -12.04 -20.32
C ASN A 345 -0.26 -10.56 -20.62
N GLU A 346 -1.16 -9.58 -20.48
CA GLU A 346 -0.84 -8.16 -20.66
C GLU A 346 -1.05 -7.42 -19.33
N ILE A 347 0.00 -7.30 -18.53
CA ILE A 347 -0.10 -6.89 -17.11
C ILE A 347 0.50 -5.48 -16.85
N GLY A 348 1.17 -4.88 -17.86
CA GLY A 348 1.92 -3.62 -17.71
C GLY A 348 3.26 -3.85 -17.00
N GLY A 349 4.36 -3.40 -17.61
CA GLY A 349 5.72 -3.85 -17.27
C GLY A 349 6.18 -4.98 -18.19
N PRO A 350 6.88 -6.03 -17.71
CA PRO A 350 7.32 -7.13 -18.56
C PRO A 350 6.12 -7.92 -19.12
N TYR A 351 6.32 -8.59 -20.25
CA TYR A 351 5.26 -9.35 -20.93
C TYR A 351 4.76 -10.54 -20.09
N HIS A 352 5.67 -11.24 -19.40
CA HIS A 352 5.33 -12.28 -18.43
C HIS A 352 5.31 -11.71 -16.99
N HIS A 353 4.59 -12.40 -16.09
CA HIS A 353 4.39 -11.96 -14.71
C HIS A 353 5.71 -11.88 -13.93
N ALA A 354 5.82 -10.91 -13.03
CA ALA A 354 7.03 -10.67 -12.25
C ALA A 354 7.34 -11.84 -11.28
N LEU A 355 8.40 -12.60 -11.57
CA LEU A 355 8.83 -13.76 -10.81
C LEU A 355 9.30 -13.39 -9.40
N ASP A 356 9.98 -12.25 -9.24
CA ASP A 356 10.36 -11.73 -7.92
C ASP A 356 9.15 -11.46 -7.02
N GLY A 357 8.06 -10.95 -7.61
CA GLY A 357 6.79 -10.75 -6.92
C GLY A 357 6.10 -12.05 -6.52
N GLU A 358 6.17 -13.09 -7.36
CA GLU A 358 5.62 -14.42 -7.07
C GLU A 358 6.39 -15.13 -5.95
N LEU A 359 7.73 -15.14 -6.04
CA LEU A 359 8.62 -15.61 -4.97
C LEU A 359 8.35 -14.84 -3.67
N GLY A 360 8.22 -13.51 -3.80
CA GLY A 360 7.86 -12.60 -2.72
C GLY A 360 6.52 -12.93 -2.06
N THR A 361 5.49 -13.33 -2.80
CA THR A 361 4.19 -13.71 -2.21
C THR A 361 4.30 -14.92 -1.29
N LEU A 362 5.14 -15.91 -1.60
CA LEU A 362 5.38 -17.05 -0.72
C LEU A 362 6.19 -16.66 0.53
N LEU A 363 7.17 -15.76 0.39
CA LEU A 363 7.90 -15.18 1.52
C LEU A 363 6.98 -14.37 2.46
N LYS A 364 6.13 -13.53 1.87
CA LYS A 364 5.12 -12.77 2.61
C LYS A 364 4.15 -13.72 3.32
N LEU A 365 3.62 -14.77 2.67
CA LEU A 365 2.76 -15.76 3.35
C LEU A 365 3.41 -16.32 4.63
N TYR A 366 4.70 -16.63 4.58
CA TYR A 366 5.44 -17.05 5.77
C TYR A 366 5.55 -15.92 6.81
N ARG A 367 5.82 -14.67 6.41
CA ARG A 367 5.76 -13.48 7.30
C ARG A 367 4.41 -13.37 8.01
N GLU A 368 3.31 -13.48 7.26
CA GLU A 368 1.96 -13.36 7.80
C GLU A 368 1.64 -14.46 8.82
N TYR A 369 2.12 -15.69 8.60
CA TYR A 369 2.06 -16.76 9.60
C TYR A 369 2.83 -16.41 10.88
N ARG A 370 4.06 -15.93 10.73
CA ARG A 370 4.94 -15.58 11.86
C ARG A 370 4.33 -14.48 12.73
N ILE A 371 3.84 -13.41 12.11
CA ILE A 371 3.28 -12.25 12.82
C ILE A 371 1.91 -12.54 13.44
N SER A 372 1.08 -13.37 12.80
CA SER A 372 -0.32 -13.59 13.24
C SER A 372 -0.41 -14.35 14.55
N GLY A 373 0.49 -15.32 14.77
CA GLY A 373 0.35 -16.31 15.85
C GLY A 373 -0.94 -17.15 15.75
N ASP A 374 -1.65 -17.10 14.61
CA ASP A 374 -2.89 -17.82 14.36
C ASP A 374 -2.79 -18.57 13.02
N LYS A 375 -2.75 -19.90 13.13
CA LYS A 375 -2.71 -20.81 11.97
C LYS A 375 -4.01 -20.79 11.17
N LYS A 376 -5.15 -20.49 11.79
CA LYS A 376 -6.47 -20.66 11.19
C LYS A 376 -6.68 -19.81 9.94
N ASN A 377 -6.14 -18.60 9.92
CA ASN A 377 -6.26 -17.69 8.76
C ASN A 377 -5.29 -18.04 7.63
N ILE A 378 -4.22 -18.78 7.93
CA ILE A 378 -3.17 -19.14 6.97
C ILE A 378 -3.40 -20.54 6.38
N GLU A 379 -3.93 -21.47 7.18
CA GLU A 379 -4.16 -22.87 6.78
C GLU A 379 -4.87 -23.02 5.43
N PRO A 380 -5.95 -22.26 5.11
CA PRO A 380 -6.62 -22.36 3.81
C PRO A 380 -5.73 -21.94 2.61
N LEU A 381 -4.66 -21.18 2.86
CA LEU A 381 -3.74 -20.67 1.85
C LEU A 381 -2.58 -21.62 1.56
N ILE A 382 -2.34 -22.62 2.42
CA ILE A 382 -1.22 -23.57 2.27
C ILE A 382 -1.35 -24.38 0.98
N GLN A 383 -2.53 -24.92 0.69
CA GLN A 383 -2.71 -25.75 -0.51
C GLN A 383 -2.54 -24.93 -1.81
N PRO A 384 -3.13 -23.72 -1.97
CA PRO A 384 -2.78 -22.83 -3.07
C PRO A 384 -1.29 -22.50 -3.16
N ALA A 385 -0.65 -22.14 -2.05
CA ALA A 385 0.77 -21.82 -2.01
C ALA A 385 1.67 -22.99 -2.46
N VAL A 386 1.31 -24.22 -2.10
CA VAL A 386 2.01 -25.43 -2.59
C VAL A 386 1.90 -25.58 -4.10
N LYS A 387 0.75 -25.24 -4.69
CA LYS A 387 0.59 -25.33 -6.15
C LYS A 387 1.41 -24.26 -6.87
N VAL A 388 1.47 -23.05 -6.33
CA VAL A 388 2.37 -21.98 -6.79
C VAL A 388 3.84 -22.41 -6.67
N LEU A 389 4.24 -22.96 -5.52
CA LEU A 389 5.58 -23.51 -5.33
C LEU A 389 5.90 -24.55 -6.42
N ARG A 390 5.00 -25.51 -6.68
CA ARG A 390 5.21 -26.52 -7.73
C ARG A 390 5.28 -25.93 -9.14
N HIS A 391 4.53 -24.87 -9.42
CA HIS A 391 4.65 -24.11 -10.66
C HIS A 391 6.09 -23.58 -10.80
N ILE A 392 6.57 -22.84 -9.79
CA ILE A 392 7.93 -22.28 -9.78
C ILE A 392 8.99 -23.38 -9.95
N LEU A 393 8.91 -24.47 -9.18
CA LEU A 393 9.88 -25.58 -9.26
C LEU A 393 9.89 -26.24 -10.64
N ARG A 394 8.74 -26.31 -11.32
CA ARG A 394 8.62 -26.94 -12.64
C ARG A 394 9.16 -26.05 -13.75
N TYR A 395 8.82 -24.77 -13.75
CA TYR A 395 9.11 -23.87 -14.87
C TYR A 395 10.42 -23.11 -14.73
N HIS A 396 10.84 -22.82 -13.49
CA HIS A 396 12.02 -22.00 -13.25
C HIS A 396 13.21 -22.76 -12.66
N ASP A 397 13.05 -23.96 -12.13
CA ASP A 397 14.17 -24.85 -11.76
C ASP A 397 13.86 -26.30 -12.19
N PRO A 398 13.63 -26.56 -13.49
CA PRO A 398 13.17 -27.87 -13.97
C PRO A 398 14.13 -29.02 -13.61
N GLU A 399 15.43 -28.75 -13.61
CA GLU A 399 16.48 -29.72 -13.29
C GLU A 399 16.66 -29.93 -11.78
N GLY A 400 16.01 -29.12 -10.95
CA GLY A 400 16.10 -29.20 -9.49
C GLY A 400 17.50 -28.94 -8.96
N GLU A 401 18.25 -28.05 -9.59
CA GLU A 401 19.61 -27.70 -9.20
C GLU A 401 19.65 -26.62 -8.11
N GLY A 402 18.52 -25.98 -7.81
CA GLY A 402 18.47 -24.82 -6.93
C GLY A 402 18.83 -23.51 -7.62
N ILE A 403 18.92 -23.48 -8.94
CA ILE A 403 19.22 -22.29 -9.74
C ILE A 403 18.05 -21.97 -10.67
N ILE A 404 17.63 -20.71 -10.70
CA ILE A 404 16.57 -20.27 -11.58
C ILE A 404 17.07 -20.21 -13.03
N ARG A 405 16.26 -20.72 -13.95
CA ARG A 405 16.50 -20.81 -15.40
C ARG A 405 15.39 -20.12 -16.17
N GLY A 406 15.68 -19.84 -17.44
CA GLY A 406 14.75 -19.20 -18.36
C GLY A 406 14.61 -17.71 -18.12
N GLU A 407 13.48 -17.17 -18.60
CA GLU A 407 13.11 -15.77 -18.43
C GLU A 407 12.76 -15.48 -16.97
N GLN A 408 13.24 -14.36 -16.46
CA GLN A 408 13.03 -13.90 -15.09
C GLN A 408 12.48 -12.47 -15.09
N PRO A 409 11.18 -12.28 -15.42
CA PRO A 409 10.53 -10.98 -15.35
C PRO A 409 10.56 -10.44 -13.92
N ASN A 410 10.79 -9.14 -13.73
CA ASN A 410 11.03 -8.60 -12.39
C ASN A 410 10.69 -7.11 -12.26
N THR A 411 10.91 -6.57 -11.06
CA THR A 411 10.58 -5.18 -10.70
C THR A 411 11.27 -4.09 -11.51
N TYR A 412 12.27 -4.40 -12.32
CA TYR A 412 12.94 -3.43 -13.21
C TYR A 412 12.20 -3.27 -14.55
N ASP A 413 10.94 -3.70 -14.61
CA ASP A 413 10.04 -3.66 -15.77
C ASP A 413 10.55 -4.42 -17.03
N ILE A 414 11.55 -5.27 -16.83
CA ILE A 414 12.22 -6.09 -17.86
C ILE A 414 12.27 -7.55 -17.39
N HIS A 415 12.82 -8.43 -18.24
CA HIS A 415 13.19 -9.78 -17.84
C HIS A 415 14.70 -9.95 -17.81
N THR A 416 15.24 -10.56 -16.75
CA THR A 416 16.63 -11.02 -16.76
C THR A 416 16.73 -12.45 -17.27
N TYR A 417 17.92 -12.82 -17.74
CA TYR A 417 18.25 -14.20 -18.07
C TYR A 417 19.57 -14.60 -17.42
N GLY A 418 19.78 -15.92 -17.38
CA GLY A 418 20.97 -16.51 -16.77
C GLY A 418 20.99 -16.38 -15.25
N SER A 419 22.03 -16.93 -14.65
CA SER A 419 22.20 -16.99 -13.21
C SER A 419 22.50 -15.60 -12.66
N ASN A 420 21.69 -15.16 -11.70
CA ASN A 420 21.85 -13.90 -11.00
C ASN A 420 21.32 -14.04 -9.56
N THR A 421 21.90 -13.32 -8.60
CA THR A 421 21.51 -13.45 -7.19
C THR A 421 20.42 -12.49 -6.76
N PHE A 422 20.02 -11.52 -7.59
CA PHE A 422 18.82 -10.71 -7.34
C PHE A 422 17.59 -11.62 -7.21
N ILE A 423 17.26 -12.37 -8.27
CA ILE A 423 16.17 -13.36 -8.24
C ILE A 423 16.61 -14.62 -7.49
N GLY A 424 17.88 -15.02 -7.63
CA GLY A 424 18.40 -16.24 -7.03
C GLY A 424 18.31 -16.26 -5.50
N THR A 425 18.60 -15.15 -4.81
CA THR A 425 18.47 -15.10 -3.36
C THR A 425 17.01 -15.14 -2.91
N LEU A 426 16.09 -14.48 -3.62
CA LEU A 426 14.65 -14.59 -3.33
C LEU A 426 14.18 -16.03 -3.45
N TYR A 427 14.65 -16.77 -4.47
CA TYR A 427 14.34 -18.17 -4.64
C TYR A 427 14.87 -19.02 -3.48
N LEU A 428 16.14 -18.85 -3.09
CA LEU A 428 16.72 -19.56 -1.95
C LEU A 428 15.99 -19.26 -0.64
N ALA A 429 15.60 -17.99 -0.41
CA ALA A 429 14.81 -17.60 0.75
C ALA A 429 13.43 -18.27 0.73
N MET A 430 12.78 -18.29 -0.42
CA MET A 430 11.45 -18.89 -0.61
C MET A 430 11.49 -20.40 -0.32
N LEU A 431 12.52 -21.11 -0.79
CA LEU A 431 12.68 -22.54 -0.49
C LEU A 431 12.76 -22.80 1.02
N LYS A 432 13.52 -22.00 1.78
CA LYS A 432 13.59 -22.13 3.24
C LYS A 432 12.27 -21.77 3.92
N ALA A 433 11.61 -20.70 3.46
CA ALA A 433 10.33 -20.26 4.01
C ALA A 433 9.25 -21.34 3.81
N MET A 434 9.17 -21.89 2.60
CA MET A 434 8.21 -22.94 2.26
C MET A 434 8.52 -24.24 2.99
N GLU A 435 9.78 -24.63 3.12
CA GLU A 435 10.16 -25.78 3.95
C GLU A 435 9.63 -25.63 5.38
N ASN A 436 9.90 -24.49 6.03
CA ASN A 436 9.45 -24.23 7.39
C ASN A 436 7.91 -24.23 7.48
N LEU A 437 7.24 -23.58 6.53
CA LEU A 437 5.78 -23.52 6.49
C LEU A 437 5.17 -24.93 6.33
N LEU A 438 5.73 -25.76 5.45
CA LEU A 438 5.28 -27.14 5.25
C LEU A 438 5.49 -28.02 6.47
N ILE A 439 6.57 -27.81 7.23
CA ILE A 439 6.81 -28.49 8.52
C ILE A 439 5.73 -28.06 9.52
N GLU A 440 5.54 -26.76 9.68
CA GLU A 440 4.68 -26.18 10.71
C GLU A 440 3.19 -26.50 10.55
N PHE A 441 2.74 -26.66 9.31
CA PHE A 441 1.38 -27.08 8.97
C PHE A 441 1.25 -28.60 8.78
N ASN A 442 2.29 -29.38 9.10
CA ASN A 442 2.31 -30.84 8.93
C ASN A 442 1.84 -31.26 7.52
N TYR A 443 2.30 -30.55 6.48
CA TYR A 443 1.85 -30.84 5.12
C TYR A 443 2.19 -32.29 4.73
N PRO A 444 1.27 -33.08 4.14
CA PRO A 444 1.44 -34.52 3.98
C PRO A 444 2.58 -34.96 3.07
N ASP A 445 2.95 -34.14 2.07
CA ASP A 445 4.03 -34.48 1.14
C ASP A 445 5.40 -34.19 1.76
N THR A 446 6.04 -35.23 2.32
CA THR A 446 7.39 -35.16 2.89
C THR A 446 8.46 -34.92 1.83
N ASN A 447 8.28 -35.47 0.62
CA ASN A 447 9.26 -35.32 -0.46
C ASN A 447 9.39 -33.86 -0.88
N LEU A 448 8.29 -33.09 -0.83
CA LEU A 448 8.34 -31.65 -1.15
C LEU A 448 9.19 -30.85 -0.15
N LYS A 449 9.19 -31.21 1.14
CA LYS A 449 10.01 -30.56 2.18
C LYS A 449 11.49 -30.84 1.93
N GLU A 450 11.82 -32.10 1.67
CA GLU A 450 13.18 -32.53 1.35
C GLU A 450 13.69 -31.91 0.05
N GLU A 451 12.81 -31.78 -0.96
CA GLU A 451 13.15 -31.14 -2.22
C GLU A 451 13.47 -29.65 -2.05
N CYS A 452 12.70 -28.93 -1.22
CA CYS A 452 13.02 -27.54 -0.89
C CYS A 452 14.40 -27.42 -0.24
N ARG A 453 14.69 -28.28 0.75
CA ARG A 453 15.99 -28.31 1.43
C ARG A 453 17.14 -28.64 0.48
N ARG A 454 16.96 -29.66 -0.36
CA ARG A 454 17.97 -30.14 -1.33
C ARG A 454 18.31 -29.05 -2.36
N ARG A 455 17.29 -28.41 -2.93
CA ARG A 455 17.44 -27.30 -3.88
C ARG A 455 18.11 -26.10 -3.21
N PHE A 456 17.73 -25.76 -1.97
CA PHE A 456 18.39 -24.68 -1.24
C PHE A 456 19.90 -24.94 -1.08
N ASN A 457 20.27 -26.13 -0.58
CA ASN A 457 21.67 -26.48 -0.34
C ASN A 457 22.49 -26.51 -1.64
N THR A 458 21.93 -27.07 -2.71
CA THR A 458 22.63 -27.16 -4.00
C THR A 458 22.74 -25.78 -4.67
N GLY A 459 21.65 -25.02 -4.65
CA GLY A 459 21.58 -23.68 -5.24
C GLY A 459 22.53 -22.70 -4.56
N ARG A 460 22.65 -22.75 -3.23
CA ARG A 460 23.63 -21.98 -2.47
C ARG A 460 25.04 -22.14 -3.03
N GLU A 461 25.51 -23.37 -3.18
CA GLU A 461 26.88 -23.65 -3.66
C GLU A 461 27.02 -23.27 -5.14
N LYS A 462 26.02 -23.56 -5.98
CA LYS A 462 26.05 -23.26 -7.42
C LYS A 462 26.03 -21.76 -7.73
N TYR A 463 25.29 -20.94 -6.98
CA TYR A 463 25.34 -19.49 -7.16
C TYR A 463 26.71 -18.92 -6.75
N ILE A 464 27.34 -19.48 -5.71
CA ILE A 464 28.72 -19.10 -5.34
C ILE A 464 29.68 -19.47 -6.47
N GLU A 465 29.64 -20.71 -6.95
CA GLU A 465 30.50 -21.18 -8.04
C GLU A 465 30.37 -20.33 -9.31
N LYS A 466 29.13 -20.00 -9.71
CA LYS A 466 28.82 -19.36 -10.99
C LYS A 466 28.89 -17.83 -10.95
N CYS A 467 28.37 -17.22 -9.89
CA CYS A 467 28.12 -15.77 -9.85
C CYS A 467 29.13 -15.01 -8.99
N TRP A 468 29.92 -15.66 -8.13
CA TRP A 468 30.87 -14.94 -7.27
C TRP A 468 32.10 -14.46 -8.03
N ASN A 469 32.40 -13.16 -7.98
CA ASN A 469 33.58 -12.59 -8.65
C ASN A 469 34.77 -12.28 -7.70
N GLY A 470 34.68 -12.70 -6.44
CA GLY A 470 35.66 -12.38 -5.39
C GLY A 470 35.26 -11.20 -4.48
N GLU A 471 34.29 -10.37 -4.87
CA GLU A 471 33.81 -9.22 -4.08
C GLU A 471 32.29 -9.13 -3.98
N TYR A 472 31.59 -9.46 -5.06
CA TYR A 472 30.13 -9.43 -5.15
C TYR A 472 29.65 -10.45 -6.20
N PHE A 473 28.34 -10.65 -6.29
CA PHE A 473 27.71 -11.56 -7.23
C PHE A 473 27.32 -10.85 -8.54
N ILE A 474 27.64 -11.48 -9.67
CA ILE A 474 27.36 -10.98 -11.02
C ILE A 474 26.13 -11.66 -11.63
N ASN A 475 25.64 -11.11 -12.75
CA ASN A 475 24.72 -11.82 -13.63
C ASN A 475 25.54 -12.56 -14.71
N LEU A 476 25.60 -13.89 -14.58
CA LEU A 476 26.27 -14.75 -15.53
C LEU A 476 25.32 -15.10 -16.69
N TYR A 477 25.82 -14.99 -17.91
CA TYR A 477 25.13 -15.47 -19.10
C TYR A 477 25.29 -16.99 -19.25
N ASP A 478 24.40 -17.76 -18.59
CA ASP A 478 24.27 -19.22 -18.77
C ASP A 478 22.86 -19.60 -19.25
N ALA A 479 22.36 -18.86 -20.24
CA ALA A 479 21.08 -19.08 -20.89
C ALA A 479 21.27 -19.41 -22.38
N PRO A 480 21.74 -20.63 -22.74
CA PRO A 480 22.13 -20.97 -24.11
C PRO A 480 20.96 -20.95 -25.11
N ASN A 481 19.71 -20.97 -24.64
CA ASN A 481 18.51 -20.90 -25.48
C ASN A 481 18.02 -19.46 -25.72
N VAL A 482 18.76 -18.46 -25.25
CA VAL A 482 18.48 -17.04 -25.45
C VAL A 482 19.56 -16.51 -26.39
N GLU A 483 19.19 -15.72 -27.38
CA GLU A 483 20.20 -15.08 -28.23
C GLU A 483 20.95 -14.00 -27.46
N GLN A 484 22.25 -13.85 -27.70
CA GLN A 484 23.08 -12.88 -26.98
C GLN A 484 22.57 -11.43 -27.18
N GLU A 485 21.97 -11.14 -28.33
CA GLU A 485 21.34 -9.84 -28.58
C GLU A 485 20.17 -9.58 -27.63
N VAL A 486 19.30 -10.57 -27.39
CA VAL A 486 18.16 -10.47 -26.45
C VAL A 486 18.66 -10.30 -25.02
N TYR A 487 19.72 -11.03 -24.64
CA TYR A 487 20.36 -10.87 -23.33
C TYR A 487 20.90 -9.44 -23.12
N ASN A 488 21.45 -8.83 -24.15
CA ASN A 488 22.05 -7.49 -24.12
C ASN A 488 21.07 -6.35 -24.41
N GLN A 489 19.75 -6.59 -24.40
CA GLN A 489 18.71 -5.57 -24.60
C GLN A 489 18.02 -5.20 -23.28
N MET A 490 18.73 -4.54 -22.36
CA MET A 490 18.20 -4.12 -21.05
C MET A 490 17.82 -5.28 -20.12
N ASN A 491 18.26 -6.50 -20.46
CA ASN A 491 17.88 -7.75 -19.81
C ASN A 491 19.02 -8.36 -18.98
N CYS A 492 20.09 -7.60 -18.73
CA CYS A 492 21.21 -8.07 -17.93
C CYS A 492 22.00 -6.94 -17.30
N TYR A 493 22.69 -7.25 -16.21
CA TYR A 493 23.71 -6.37 -15.64
C TYR A 493 25.13 -6.94 -15.75
N GLY A 494 25.31 -8.12 -16.34
CA GLY A 494 26.63 -8.73 -16.58
C GLY A 494 27.52 -8.71 -15.32
N ALA A 495 28.75 -8.19 -15.47
CA ALA A 495 29.74 -8.05 -14.40
C ALA A 495 29.44 -6.91 -13.38
N GLY A 496 28.29 -6.26 -13.49
CA GLY A 496 27.90 -5.11 -12.68
C GLY A 496 27.65 -5.46 -11.22
N CYS A 497 27.93 -4.51 -10.33
CA CYS A 497 27.55 -4.54 -8.93
C CYS A 497 26.11 -4.04 -8.82
N HIS A 498 25.15 -4.96 -8.72
CA HIS A 498 23.72 -4.65 -8.59
C HIS A 498 23.34 -4.47 -7.12
N SER A 499 22.62 -3.40 -6.78
CA SER A 499 22.29 -3.08 -5.38
C SER A 499 21.33 -4.11 -4.75
N ASP A 500 20.33 -4.63 -5.49
CA ASP A 500 19.38 -5.64 -4.97
C ASP A 500 19.91 -7.09 -5.03
N GLN A 501 21.20 -7.32 -5.31
CA GLN A 501 21.74 -8.68 -5.50
C GLN A 501 21.62 -9.59 -4.26
N LEU A 502 21.19 -9.03 -3.11
CA LEU A 502 20.94 -9.70 -1.83
C LEU A 502 19.50 -9.50 -1.29
N LEU A 503 18.53 -9.14 -2.13
CA LEU A 503 17.14 -8.90 -1.70
C LEU A 503 16.53 -10.10 -0.95
N GLY A 504 16.84 -11.33 -1.37
CA GLY A 504 16.42 -12.52 -0.63
C GLY A 504 17.10 -12.68 0.72
N GLN A 505 18.35 -12.24 0.87
CA GLN A 505 19.04 -12.24 2.17
C GLN A 505 18.41 -11.23 3.14
N TRP A 506 17.97 -10.08 2.63
CA TRP A 506 17.20 -9.10 3.41
C TRP A 506 15.91 -9.73 3.95
N TRP A 507 15.15 -10.38 3.06
CA TRP A 507 13.98 -11.18 3.45
C TRP A 507 14.32 -12.30 4.45
N ALA A 508 15.41 -13.02 4.25
CA ALA A 508 15.84 -14.08 5.13
C ALA A 508 16.16 -13.58 6.54
N HIS A 509 16.70 -12.36 6.69
CA HIS A 509 16.88 -11.76 8.00
C HIS A 509 15.56 -11.33 8.66
N ILE A 510 14.64 -10.70 7.90
CA ILE A 510 13.31 -10.30 8.40
C ILE A 510 12.56 -11.53 8.93
N LEU A 511 12.60 -12.63 8.19
CA LEU A 511 11.86 -13.88 8.47
C LEU A 511 12.59 -14.85 9.42
N ASP A 512 13.76 -14.47 9.93
CA ASP A 512 14.61 -15.34 10.75
C ASP A 512 14.96 -16.67 10.07
N LEU A 513 15.25 -16.65 8.77
CA LEU A 513 15.68 -17.82 7.99
C LEU A 513 17.20 -18.02 8.03
N GLY A 514 17.96 -17.07 8.59
CA GLY A 514 19.42 -17.13 8.67
C GLY A 514 20.11 -16.70 7.38
N TYR A 515 21.36 -17.11 7.23
CA TYR A 515 22.16 -16.82 6.05
C TYR A 515 21.83 -17.77 4.88
N LEU A 516 21.67 -17.20 3.68
CA LEU A 516 21.49 -17.92 2.41
C LEU A 516 22.84 -18.31 1.79
N PHE A 517 23.84 -17.43 1.93
CA PHE A 517 25.24 -17.67 1.59
C PHE A 517 26.10 -17.57 2.86
N PRO A 518 27.33 -18.12 2.90
CA PRO A 518 28.19 -17.94 4.06
C PRO A 518 28.37 -16.45 4.39
N LYS A 519 28.42 -16.13 5.69
CA LYS A 519 28.39 -14.76 6.20
C LYS A 519 29.40 -13.83 5.51
N ASP A 520 30.62 -14.30 5.29
CA ASP A 520 31.69 -13.50 4.66
C ASP A 520 31.33 -13.05 3.23
N TYR A 521 30.57 -13.85 2.47
CA TYR A 521 30.10 -13.47 1.13
C TYR A 521 29.06 -12.35 1.23
N VAL A 522 28.16 -12.44 2.19
CA VAL A 522 27.13 -11.42 2.44
C VAL A 522 27.78 -10.11 2.87
N GLU A 523 28.66 -10.14 3.88
CA GLU A 523 29.40 -8.96 4.36
C GLU A 523 30.21 -8.32 3.23
N LYS A 524 30.94 -9.11 2.45
CA LYS A 524 31.77 -8.60 1.35
C LYS A 524 30.93 -7.99 0.23
N THR A 525 29.78 -8.57 -0.06
CA THR A 525 28.85 -8.05 -1.08
C THR A 525 28.26 -6.70 -0.67
N ILE A 526 27.76 -6.57 0.56
CA ILE A 526 27.18 -5.29 1.03
C ILE A 526 28.23 -4.18 1.11
N GLU A 527 29.48 -4.53 1.44
CA GLU A 527 30.58 -3.57 1.42
C GLU A 527 30.92 -3.12 0.00
N SER A 528 30.82 -4.02 -0.98
CA SER A 528 31.01 -3.72 -2.39
C SER A 528 29.90 -2.84 -2.94
N ILE A 529 28.63 -3.14 -2.61
CA ILE A 529 27.47 -2.29 -2.97
C ILE A 529 27.69 -0.88 -2.44
N TYR A 530 28.05 -0.71 -1.17
CA TYR A 530 28.37 0.61 -0.63
C TYR A 530 29.51 1.28 -1.39
N LYS A 531 30.63 0.57 -1.55
CA LYS A 531 31.84 1.13 -2.15
C LYS A 531 31.63 1.61 -3.59
N TYR A 532 30.84 0.88 -4.38
CA TYR A 532 30.72 1.11 -5.81
C TYR A 532 29.46 1.87 -6.20
N ASN A 533 28.36 1.73 -5.45
CA ASN A 533 27.06 2.27 -5.83
C ASN A 533 26.66 3.51 -5.01
N TRP A 534 27.26 3.76 -3.85
CA TRP A 534 26.98 4.96 -3.06
C TRP A 534 27.67 6.19 -3.65
N ARG A 535 26.93 7.28 -3.80
CA ARG A 535 27.47 8.59 -4.20
C ARG A 535 27.04 9.66 -3.21
N THR A 536 27.96 10.55 -2.89
CA THR A 536 27.67 11.74 -2.08
C THR A 536 27.06 12.88 -2.91
N ASN A 537 27.17 12.81 -4.23
CA ASN A 537 26.61 13.75 -5.21
C ASN A 537 26.55 13.11 -6.62
N PHE A 538 25.75 13.71 -7.51
CA PHE A 538 25.55 13.25 -8.88
C PHE A 538 26.20 14.14 -9.96
N TYR A 539 27.05 15.11 -9.58
CA TYR A 539 27.80 15.88 -10.58
C TYR A 539 28.59 14.97 -11.53
N GLY A 540 28.35 15.13 -12.83
CA GLY A 540 28.99 14.32 -13.89
C GLY A 540 28.44 12.89 -14.04
N HIS A 541 27.33 12.55 -13.36
CA HIS A 541 26.61 11.29 -13.55
C HIS A 541 25.21 11.54 -14.11
N ILE A 542 24.85 10.84 -15.18
CA ILE A 542 23.54 10.98 -15.82
C ILE A 542 22.60 9.96 -15.18
N GLN A 543 21.54 10.44 -14.52
CA GLN A 543 20.43 9.59 -14.07
C GLN A 543 19.43 9.42 -15.22
N SER A 544 19.13 8.18 -15.59
CA SER A 544 18.25 7.82 -16.71
C SER A 544 17.53 6.50 -16.43
N PRO A 545 16.27 6.35 -16.89
CA PRO A 545 15.42 7.32 -17.60
C PRO A 545 14.86 8.43 -16.71
N ARG A 546 14.83 8.26 -15.38
CA ARG A 546 14.30 9.25 -14.44
C ARG A 546 15.39 9.75 -13.49
N ARG A 547 15.13 10.90 -12.89
CA ARG A 547 16.01 11.57 -11.94
C ARG A 547 15.29 11.72 -10.60
N PHE A 548 15.85 11.13 -9.55
CA PHE A 548 15.28 11.16 -8.18
C PHE A 548 16.19 11.85 -7.16
N ALA A 549 17.40 12.26 -7.55
CA ALA A 549 18.28 13.16 -6.81
C ALA A 549 18.71 14.34 -7.69
N GLU A 550 18.79 15.53 -7.10
CA GLU A 550 19.54 16.64 -7.67
C GLU A 550 21.06 16.37 -7.63
N ASP A 551 21.84 17.18 -8.34
CA ASP A 551 23.29 16.94 -8.49
C ASP A 551 24.04 17.05 -7.16
N ASP A 552 23.56 17.88 -6.23
CA ASP A 552 24.14 18.08 -4.90
C ASP A 552 23.60 17.11 -3.84
N GLU A 553 22.70 16.20 -4.23
CA GLU A 553 22.09 15.23 -3.32
C GLU A 553 22.80 13.87 -3.41
N PRO A 554 22.96 13.16 -2.27
CA PRO A 554 23.51 11.81 -2.25
C PRO A 554 22.47 10.77 -2.67
N GLY A 555 22.94 9.57 -3.04
CA GLY A 555 22.08 8.44 -3.34
C GLY A 555 22.83 7.15 -3.67
N LEU A 556 22.12 6.02 -3.56
CA LEU A 556 22.62 4.69 -3.93
C LEU A 556 22.11 4.29 -5.32
N ILE A 557 23.03 4.19 -6.29
CA ILE A 557 22.71 3.80 -7.67
C ILE A 557 22.29 2.33 -7.74
N VAL A 558 21.35 2.00 -8.64
CA VAL A 558 20.89 0.63 -8.87
C VAL A 558 22.02 -0.30 -9.31
N CYS A 559 22.83 0.06 -10.31
CA CYS A 559 23.94 -0.79 -10.75
C CYS A 559 25.14 0.00 -11.27
N THR A 560 26.36 -0.47 -10.95
CA THR A 560 27.61 0.10 -11.46
C THR A 560 28.56 -0.99 -11.98
N TRP A 561 29.54 -0.61 -12.81
CA TRP A 561 30.52 -1.54 -13.40
C TRP A 561 31.96 -1.13 -13.03
N PRO A 562 32.34 -1.28 -11.76
CA PRO A 562 33.61 -0.78 -11.25
C PRO A 562 34.84 -1.45 -11.88
N LYS A 563 34.66 -2.66 -12.44
CA LYS A 563 35.70 -3.44 -13.12
C LYS A 563 35.58 -3.41 -14.66
N GLY A 564 34.76 -2.51 -15.20
CA GLY A 564 34.39 -2.51 -16.61
C GLY A 564 33.36 -3.59 -16.96
N GLY A 565 33.07 -3.75 -18.25
CA GLY A 565 32.09 -4.74 -18.73
C GLY A 565 30.63 -4.30 -18.60
N ARG A 566 30.36 -2.99 -18.65
CA ARG A 566 28.99 -2.46 -18.78
C ARG A 566 28.41 -2.90 -20.13
N PRO A 567 27.27 -3.61 -20.17
CA PRO A 567 26.60 -3.94 -21.42
C PRO A 567 26.23 -2.67 -22.21
N ASP A 568 26.17 -2.77 -23.54
CA ASP A 568 25.78 -1.64 -24.40
C ASP A 568 24.35 -1.15 -24.08
N SER A 569 23.45 -2.08 -23.75
CA SER A 569 22.12 -1.79 -23.21
C SER A 569 21.95 -2.53 -21.87
N PRO A 570 22.41 -1.93 -20.75
CA PRO A 570 22.35 -2.56 -19.43
C PRO A 570 20.92 -2.58 -18.90
N ILE A 571 20.71 -3.34 -17.83
CA ILE A 571 19.43 -3.44 -17.11
C ILE A 571 18.74 -2.08 -16.97
N LEU A 572 17.44 -2.05 -17.23
CA LEU A 572 16.64 -0.84 -17.12
C LEU A 572 16.76 -0.23 -15.71
N TYR A 573 16.71 1.10 -15.63
CA TYR A 573 16.85 1.88 -14.39
C TYR A 573 18.21 1.77 -13.69
N CYS A 574 19.25 1.18 -14.32
CA CYS A 574 20.56 1.01 -13.68
C CYS A 574 21.21 2.30 -13.16
N ASP A 575 20.89 3.46 -13.75
CA ASP A 575 21.42 4.77 -13.35
C ASP A 575 20.46 5.55 -12.42
N GLU A 576 19.36 4.95 -11.98
CA GLU A 576 18.42 5.55 -11.01
C GLU A 576 18.82 5.26 -9.55
N ILE A 577 18.12 5.91 -8.62
CA ILE A 577 18.16 5.64 -7.19
C ILE A 577 16.75 5.46 -6.64
N TRP A 578 16.52 4.44 -5.82
CA TRP A 578 15.20 4.16 -5.24
C TRP A 578 15.28 4.09 -3.72
N THR A 579 14.47 4.89 -3.01
CA THR A 579 14.50 4.92 -1.54
C THR A 579 14.15 3.56 -0.93
N GLY A 580 13.25 2.81 -1.58
CA GLY A 580 12.92 1.44 -1.16
C GLY A 580 14.12 0.50 -1.11
N MET A 581 15.00 0.57 -2.12
CA MET A 581 16.25 -0.19 -2.20
C MET A 581 17.32 0.36 -1.24
N GLU A 582 17.43 1.68 -1.11
CA GLU A 582 18.35 2.30 -0.16
C GLU A 582 18.09 1.83 1.27
N TYR A 583 16.82 1.76 1.69
CA TYR A 583 16.46 1.24 3.01
C TYR A 583 16.62 -0.28 3.14
N GLU A 584 16.43 -1.04 2.07
CA GLU A 584 16.76 -2.47 2.05
C GLU A 584 18.25 -2.68 2.33
N VAL A 585 19.11 -2.02 1.55
CA VAL A 585 20.57 -2.09 1.68
C VAL A 585 21.04 -1.58 3.05
N ALA A 586 20.45 -0.49 3.56
CA ALA A 586 20.72 -0.03 4.91
C ALA A 586 20.30 -1.07 5.98
N GLY A 587 19.18 -1.75 5.79
CA GLY A 587 18.74 -2.86 6.65
C GLY A 587 19.69 -4.06 6.64
N LEU A 588 20.23 -4.42 5.47
CA LEU A 588 21.30 -5.42 5.35
C LEU A 588 22.56 -4.98 6.09
N MET A 589 22.97 -3.72 5.95
CA MET A 589 24.13 -3.16 6.67
C MET A 589 23.93 -3.19 8.18
N ILE A 590 22.73 -2.85 8.69
CA ILE A 590 22.38 -2.99 10.11
C ILE A 590 22.50 -4.46 10.55
N SER A 591 22.01 -5.39 9.74
CA SER A 591 22.05 -6.82 10.04
C SER A 591 23.47 -7.36 10.22
N GLU A 592 24.42 -6.81 9.46
CA GLU A 592 25.84 -7.16 9.50
C GLU A 592 26.69 -6.19 10.36
N GLY A 593 26.05 -5.32 11.15
CA GLY A 593 26.74 -4.41 12.07
C GLY A 593 27.48 -3.23 11.42
N LYS A 594 27.25 -2.93 10.14
CA LYS A 594 27.86 -1.81 9.38
C LYS A 594 27.06 -0.51 9.57
N TRP A 595 26.86 -0.11 10.83
CA TRP A 595 25.97 0.99 11.22
C TRP A 595 26.30 2.35 10.60
N ASP A 596 27.58 2.72 10.52
CA ASP A 596 27.98 4.03 9.97
C ASP A 596 27.55 4.17 8.50
N LYS A 597 27.78 3.12 7.69
CA LYS A 597 27.38 3.08 6.29
C LYS A 597 25.87 3.08 6.11
N ALA A 598 25.14 2.34 6.95
CA ALA A 598 23.69 2.36 6.96
C ALA A 598 23.15 3.77 7.25
N LEU A 599 23.76 4.46 8.22
CA LEU A 599 23.40 5.83 8.58
C LEU A 599 23.67 6.83 7.47
N GLU A 600 24.78 6.71 6.75
CA GLU A 600 25.06 7.56 5.59
C GLU A 600 23.98 7.39 4.51
N ILE A 601 23.60 6.15 4.18
CA ILE A 601 22.55 5.87 3.19
C ILE A 601 21.21 6.47 3.62
N VAL A 602 20.76 6.19 4.86
CA VAL A 602 19.47 6.69 5.36
C VAL A 602 19.46 8.21 5.43
N THR A 603 20.56 8.81 5.90
CA THR A 603 20.68 10.28 5.98
C THR A 603 20.63 10.90 4.59
N GLY A 604 21.31 10.32 3.61
CA GLY A 604 21.26 10.82 2.25
C GLY A 604 19.88 10.68 1.64
N ALA A 605 19.21 9.55 1.82
CA ALA A 605 17.83 9.38 1.38
C ALA A 605 16.90 10.44 1.99
N ARG A 606 16.96 10.66 3.31
CA ARG A 606 16.14 11.65 4.02
C ARG A 606 16.49 13.10 3.71
N SER A 607 17.74 13.40 3.38
CA SER A 607 18.18 14.76 3.02
C SER A 607 17.46 15.32 1.80
N ARG A 608 16.95 14.45 0.92
CA ARG A 608 16.16 14.83 -0.27
C ARG A 608 14.74 15.30 0.06
N TYR A 609 14.25 15.04 1.28
CA TYR A 609 12.86 15.25 1.72
C TYR A 609 12.74 16.15 2.96
N THR A 610 13.49 17.25 3.00
CA THR A 610 13.50 18.19 4.15
C THR A 610 12.30 19.14 4.21
N GLY A 611 11.39 19.10 3.25
CA GLY A 611 10.28 20.06 3.11
C GLY A 611 10.63 21.34 2.36
N SER A 612 11.92 21.64 2.20
CA SER A 612 12.38 22.77 1.38
C SER A 612 12.32 22.48 -0.13
N ARG A 613 12.64 21.24 -0.52
CA ARG A 613 12.64 20.76 -1.91
C ARG A 613 11.53 19.76 -2.19
N ARG A 614 11.32 18.79 -1.29
CA ARG A 614 10.33 17.71 -1.44
C ARG A 614 9.59 17.47 -0.13
N ASN A 615 8.36 16.96 -0.22
CA ASN A 615 7.49 16.67 0.92
C ASN A 615 8.13 15.60 1.83
N PRO A 616 8.33 15.86 3.14
CA PRO A 616 8.95 14.92 4.07
C PRO A 616 8.27 13.57 4.20
N PHE A 617 6.98 13.51 3.88
CA PHE A 617 6.14 12.32 4.05
C PHE A 617 5.84 11.62 2.72
N SER A 618 6.39 12.09 1.60
CA SER A 618 6.04 11.60 0.26
C SER A 618 7.31 11.32 -0.53
N GLU A 619 7.92 10.16 -0.25
CA GLU A 619 9.02 9.66 -1.06
C GLU A 619 8.52 9.24 -2.44
N ILE A 620 9.30 9.57 -3.47
CA ILE A 620 8.90 9.46 -4.87
C ILE A 620 9.62 8.32 -5.60
N GLU A 621 8.90 7.66 -6.51
CA GLU A 621 9.42 6.80 -7.58
C GLU A 621 8.49 6.98 -8.80
N CYS A 622 7.64 6.00 -9.17
CA CYS A 622 6.50 6.27 -10.07
C CYS A 622 5.30 6.85 -9.30
N GLY A 623 5.42 8.09 -8.85
CA GLY A 623 4.40 8.81 -8.05
C GLY A 623 4.86 9.10 -6.63
N GLY A 624 4.05 9.84 -5.86
CA GLY A 624 4.31 10.16 -4.46
C GLY A 624 3.87 9.04 -3.51
N HIS A 625 4.28 9.13 -2.24
CA HIS A 625 4.02 8.12 -1.21
C HIS A 625 4.35 6.70 -1.66
N TYR A 626 5.42 6.53 -2.45
CA TYR A 626 5.64 5.30 -3.19
C TYR A 626 5.86 4.10 -2.24
N ALA A 627 5.10 3.03 -2.45
CA ALA A 627 4.94 1.91 -1.53
C ALA A 627 6.25 1.19 -1.20
N ARG A 628 7.21 1.19 -2.14
CA ARG A 628 8.53 0.56 -1.95
C ARG A 628 9.28 1.14 -0.75
N ALA A 629 9.13 2.44 -0.48
CA ALA A 629 9.79 3.14 0.62
C ALA A 629 9.34 2.68 2.02
N MET A 630 8.22 1.95 2.11
CA MET A 630 7.82 1.25 3.35
C MET A 630 8.78 0.11 3.74
N SER A 631 9.82 -0.19 2.95
CA SER A 631 10.94 -1.03 3.36
C SER A 631 11.73 -0.46 4.54
N SER A 632 11.66 0.86 4.77
CA SER A 632 12.25 1.53 5.94
C SER A 632 11.89 0.85 7.26
N TYR A 633 10.65 0.35 7.40
CA TYR A 633 10.20 -0.34 8.62
C TYR A 633 11.05 -1.59 8.93
N ALA A 634 11.65 -2.23 7.93
CA ALA A 634 12.56 -3.36 8.13
C ALA A 634 13.76 -3.00 9.02
N MET A 635 14.24 -1.75 8.98
CA MET A 635 15.37 -1.34 9.82
C MET A 635 15.07 -1.48 11.31
N LEU A 636 13.82 -1.24 11.74
CA LEU A 636 13.41 -1.48 13.13
C LEU A 636 13.46 -2.97 13.48
N ILE A 637 12.95 -3.83 12.60
CA ILE A 637 12.93 -5.29 12.80
C ILE A 637 14.36 -5.84 12.88
N LEU A 638 15.20 -5.43 11.93
CA LEU A 638 16.58 -5.91 11.80
C LEU A 638 17.47 -5.38 12.92
N ALA A 639 17.33 -4.12 13.33
CA ALA A 639 18.09 -3.55 14.44
C ALA A 639 17.69 -4.13 15.80
N SER A 640 16.38 -4.27 16.04
CA SER A 640 15.85 -4.77 17.32
C SER A 640 16.08 -6.27 17.51
N GLY A 641 16.22 -7.02 16.40
CA GLY A 641 16.27 -8.48 16.42
C GLY A 641 15.01 -9.11 17.02
N PHE A 642 13.90 -8.36 17.04
CA PHE A 642 12.62 -8.83 17.56
C PHE A 642 12.01 -9.84 16.60
N GLN A 643 11.78 -11.05 17.08
CA GLN A 643 11.20 -12.15 16.33
C GLN A 643 10.10 -12.77 17.18
N TYR A 644 8.86 -12.66 16.71
CA TYR A 644 7.71 -13.28 17.35
C TYR A 644 7.14 -14.34 16.39
N ASP A 645 7.00 -15.56 16.88
CA ASP A 645 6.48 -16.69 16.11
C ASP A 645 5.65 -17.59 17.02
N ASN A 646 4.33 -17.63 16.83
CA ASN A 646 3.45 -18.57 17.53
C ASN A 646 3.75 -18.65 19.06
N ARG A 647 3.74 -17.49 19.74
CA ARG A 647 4.04 -17.34 21.19
C ARG A 647 5.49 -17.56 21.62
N ILE A 648 6.41 -17.74 20.66
CA ILE A 648 7.84 -17.78 20.89
C ILE A 648 8.42 -16.42 20.56
N LEU A 649 8.99 -15.76 21.56
CA LEU A 649 9.67 -14.49 21.41
C LEU A 649 11.19 -14.71 21.43
N LYS A 650 11.87 -14.26 20.38
CA LYS A 650 13.34 -14.15 20.35
C LYS A 650 13.72 -12.70 20.21
N ILE A 651 14.64 -12.25 21.05
CA ILE A 651 15.17 -10.88 21.03
C ILE A 651 16.68 -10.97 20.94
N THR A 652 17.26 -10.55 19.82
CA THR A 652 18.72 -10.52 19.58
C THR A 652 19.14 -9.19 18.95
N PRO A 653 19.19 -8.09 19.72
CA PRO A 653 19.47 -6.75 19.18
C PRO A 653 20.80 -6.70 18.44
N ARG A 654 20.79 -6.07 17.26
CA ARG A 654 21.95 -5.91 16.37
C ARG A 654 22.54 -4.50 16.45
N THR A 655 22.31 -3.80 17.55
CA THR A 655 22.93 -2.50 17.82
C THR A 655 24.42 -2.65 18.14
N PRO A 656 25.23 -1.59 18.02
CA PRO A 656 26.64 -1.65 18.38
C PRO A 656 26.91 -2.10 19.82
N SER A 657 26.02 -1.78 20.77
CA SER A 657 26.11 -2.24 22.17
C SER A 657 25.49 -3.62 22.41
N GLY A 658 24.67 -4.13 21.49
CA GLY A 658 23.81 -5.30 21.74
C GLY A 658 22.71 -5.04 22.78
N GLU A 659 22.40 -3.77 23.03
CA GLU A 659 21.40 -3.27 23.97
C GLU A 659 20.50 -2.24 23.28
N GLY A 660 19.35 -1.96 23.88
CA GLY A 660 18.51 -0.85 23.44
C GLY A 660 17.05 -1.01 23.83
N LYS A 661 16.29 0.06 23.58
CA LYS A 661 14.85 0.12 23.73
C LYS A 661 14.21 0.18 22.34
N PHE A 662 13.21 -0.65 22.05
CA PHE A 662 12.61 -0.72 20.73
C PHE A 662 11.10 -0.87 20.80
N PHE A 663 10.41 -0.16 19.91
CA PHE A 663 9.03 -0.45 19.58
C PHE A 663 8.89 -1.85 18.97
N PHE A 664 7.83 -2.57 19.34
CA PHE A 664 7.44 -3.82 18.70
C PHE A 664 5.95 -3.82 18.40
N SER A 665 5.56 -4.62 17.42
CA SER A 665 4.16 -4.90 17.08
C SER A 665 4.00 -6.36 16.68
N THR A 666 2.89 -6.96 17.08
CA THR A 666 2.47 -8.32 16.74
C THR A 666 1.05 -8.30 16.18
N GLY A 667 0.52 -9.47 15.79
CA GLY A 667 -0.88 -9.61 15.37
C GLY A 667 -1.92 -9.16 16.40
N LYS A 668 -1.56 -9.06 17.70
CA LYS A 668 -2.50 -8.84 18.81
C LYS A 668 -2.24 -7.59 19.65
N GLY A 669 -1.11 -6.92 19.46
CA GLY A 669 -0.75 -5.77 20.26
C GLY A 669 0.59 -5.15 19.89
N TRP A 670 0.87 -3.99 20.48
CA TRP A 670 2.13 -3.28 20.30
C TRP A 670 2.59 -2.65 21.61
N GLY A 671 3.87 -2.31 21.67
CA GLY A 671 4.47 -1.74 22.86
C GLY A 671 5.96 -1.50 22.69
N ILE A 672 6.68 -1.56 23.81
CA ILE A 672 8.12 -1.35 23.85
C ILE A 672 8.77 -2.46 24.64
N PHE A 673 9.93 -2.92 24.18
CA PHE A 673 10.84 -3.67 25.03
C PHE A 673 12.18 -2.94 25.21
N SER A 674 12.87 -3.18 26.31
CA SER A 674 14.26 -2.78 26.51
C SER A 674 15.10 -3.99 26.91
N LEU A 675 16.28 -4.11 26.31
CA LEU A 675 17.30 -5.07 26.68
C LEU A 675 18.54 -4.29 27.13
N GLU A 676 18.91 -4.45 28.40
CA GLU A 676 20.02 -3.77 29.05
C GLU A 676 21.02 -4.82 29.56
N LYS A 677 22.30 -4.61 29.31
CA LYS A 677 23.36 -5.43 29.90
C LYS A 677 23.93 -4.70 31.10
N GLN A 678 24.00 -5.41 32.21
CA GLN A 678 24.68 -5.00 33.42
C GLN A 678 25.88 -5.92 33.62
N LYS A 679 26.82 -5.52 34.48
CA LYS A 679 28.13 -6.18 34.65
C LYS A 679 28.08 -7.72 34.73
N ASN A 680 27.05 -8.27 35.39
CA ASN A 680 26.80 -9.71 35.50
C ASN A 680 25.37 -10.12 35.14
N ASN A 681 24.50 -9.21 34.67
CA ASN A 681 23.09 -9.52 34.47
C ASN A 681 22.59 -9.00 33.11
N LEU A 682 21.70 -9.73 32.46
CA LEU A 682 20.92 -9.25 31.32
C LEU A 682 19.50 -8.93 31.81
N ARG A 683 19.02 -7.71 31.58
CA ARG A 683 17.68 -7.28 31.97
C ARG A 683 16.83 -7.01 30.73
N LEU A 684 15.78 -7.80 30.56
CA LEU A 684 14.72 -7.57 29.57
C LEU A 684 13.50 -6.98 30.28
N LYS A 685 12.95 -5.88 29.75
CA LYS A 685 11.65 -5.35 30.15
C LYS A 685 10.76 -5.22 28.93
N ILE A 686 9.52 -5.70 29.01
CA ILE A 686 8.51 -5.59 27.95
C ILE A 686 7.30 -4.87 28.53
N ASN A 687 6.87 -3.79 27.90
CA ASN A 687 5.62 -3.09 28.22
C ASN A 687 4.69 -3.22 27.00
N VAL A 688 3.48 -3.74 27.20
CA VAL A 688 2.43 -3.77 26.17
C VAL A 688 1.58 -2.53 26.33
N ASP A 689 1.61 -1.67 25.32
CA ASP A 689 0.92 -0.39 25.34
C ASP A 689 -0.50 -0.47 24.76
N PHE A 690 -0.78 -1.47 23.93
CA PHE A 690 -2.11 -1.73 23.38
C PHE A 690 -2.27 -3.21 23.04
N GLY A 691 -3.44 -3.76 23.33
CA GLY A 691 -3.74 -5.16 23.07
C GLY A 691 -2.99 -6.11 24.02
N GLU A 692 -2.52 -7.24 23.48
CA GLU A 692 -1.87 -8.27 24.29
C GLU A 692 -0.66 -8.93 23.59
N LEU A 693 0.21 -9.53 24.40
CA LEU A 693 1.32 -10.38 23.98
C LEU A 693 1.28 -11.69 24.78
N ASP A 694 1.05 -12.80 24.09
CA ASP A 694 1.05 -14.15 24.64
C ASP A 694 2.40 -14.86 24.44
N LEU A 695 2.96 -15.46 25.50
CA LEU A 695 4.32 -16.01 25.50
C LEU A 695 4.37 -17.41 26.11
N ASP A 696 4.85 -18.36 25.33
CA ASP A 696 5.21 -19.72 25.77
C ASP A 696 6.72 -19.80 26.03
N LYS A 697 7.52 -19.12 25.21
CA LYS A 697 8.99 -19.15 25.28
C LYS A 697 9.60 -17.79 25.00
N ILE A 698 10.71 -17.50 25.68
CA ILE A 698 11.56 -16.33 25.42
C ILE A 698 13.00 -16.79 25.19
N LEU A 699 13.62 -16.30 24.13
CA LEU A 699 15.01 -16.56 23.75
C LEU A 699 15.80 -15.26 23.78
N LEU A 700 16.84 -15.22 24.62
CA LEU A 700 17.71 -14.06 24.83
C LEU A 700 19.18 -14.39 24.53
N PRO A 701 20.00 -13.44 24.08
CA PRO A 701 21.43 -13.64 23.89
C PRO A 701 22.10 -14.03 25.20
N ARG A 702 23.03 -14.98 25.12
CA ARG A 702 23.84 -15.43 26.26
C ARG A 702 25.29 -15.02 26.07
N GLU A 703 25.83 -14.25 27.00
CA GLU A 703 27.28 -14.03 27.11
C GLU A 703 27.92 -15.08 28.03
N MET A 704 29.24 -15.29 27.90
CA MET A 704 29.95 -16.46 28.47
C MET A 704 29.83 -16.63 30.00
N ASN A 705 29.39 -15.60 30.74
CA ASN A 705 29.44 -15.56 32.21
C ASN A 705 28.07 -15.68 32.93
N TYR A 706 26.93 -15.81 32.23
CA TYR A 706 25.63 -15.86 32.91
C TYR A 706 25.36 -17.22 33.61
N ALA A 707 25.15 -17.17 34.93
CA ALA A 707 24.93 -18.27 35.85
C ALA A 707 23.44 -18.51 36.21
N THR A 708 22.56 -18.64 35.22
CA THR A 708 21.25 -19.34 35.25
C THR A 708 20.16 -18.90 36.24
N VAL A 709 20.42 -18.01 37.20
CA VAL A 709 19.34 -17.50 38.07
C VAL A 709 18.53 -16.50 37.26
N CYS A 710 17.25 -16.80 37.06
CA CYS A 710 16.32 -15.89 36.40
C CYS A 710 15.36 -15.31 37.44
N LYS A 711 15.13 -14.00 37.43
CA LYS A 711 14.03 -13.37 38.16
C LYS A 711 13.03 -12.85 37.15
N ILE A 712 11.80 -13.37 37.21
CA ILE A 712 10.71 -12.98 36.30
C ILE A 712 9.62 -12.31 37.13
N SER A 713 9.25 -11.09 36.79
CA SER A 713 8.21 -10.34 37.47
C SER A 713 7.27 -9.67 36.49
N THR A 714 6.01 -9.55 36.90
CA THR A 714 5.02 -8.71 36.24
C THR A 714 4.75 -7.47 37.08
N SER A 715 3.94 -6.55 36.58
CA SER A 715 3.50 -5.39 37.37
C SER A 715 2.74 -5.74 38.67
N LYS A 716 2.24 -6.98 38.81
CA LYS A 716 1.43 -7.40 39.98
C LYS A 716 2.14 -8.37 40.91
N PHE A 717 2.99 -9.25 40.38
CA PHE A 717 3.63 -10.30 41.17
C PHE A 717 4.91 -10.82 40.51
N GLN A 718 5.79 -11.39 41.33
CA GLN A 718 6.94 -12.17 40.87
C GLN A 718 6.50 -13.61 40.57
N LEU A 719 6.91 -14.16 39.42
CA LEU A 719 6.61 -15.55 39.10
C LEU A 719 7.44 -16.50 39.98
N PRO A 720 6.81 -17.54 40.57
CA PRO A 720 7.54 -18.59 41.28
C PRO A 720 8.51 -19.32 40.35
N GLU A 721 9.67 -19.77 40.86
CA GLU A 721 10.66 -20.51 40.07
C GLU A 721 10.10 -21.79 39.42
N LYS A 722 9.06 -22.39 40.03
CA LYS A 722 8.39 -23.60 39.50
C LYS A 722 7.57 -23.33 38.23
N SER A 723 7.31 -22.05 37.90
CA SER A 723 6.45 -21.65 36.78
C SER A 723 7.19 -21.49 35.46
N TYR A 724 8.51 -21.68 35.43
CA TYR A 724 9.32 -21.62 34.21
C TYR A 724 10.54 -22.54 34.29
N ARG A 725 11.15 -22.83 33.14
CA ARG A 725 12.40 -23.57 33.00
C ARG A 725 13.40 -22.75 32.21
N VAL A 726 14.64 -22.73 32.69
CA VAL A 726 15.75 -22.02 32.04
C VAL A 726 16.71 -23.05 31.47
N SER A 727 17.03 -22.92 30.19
CA SER A 727 17.97 -23.81 29.49
C SER A 727 18.92 -23.02 28.61
N LYS A 728 20.09 -23.61 28.34
CA LYS A 728 21.08 -23.07 27.41
C LYS A 728 20.81 -23.69 26.04
N THR A 729 20.73 -22.85 25.01
CA THR A 729 20.58 -23.30 23.63
C THR A 729 21.45 -22.44 22.72
N LYS A 730 21.38 -22.68 21.42
CA LYS A 730 22.14 -21.97 20.41
C LYS A 730 21.26 -21.73 19.19
N ASP A 731 21.28 -20.50 18.70
CA ASP A 731 20.74 -20.18 17.40
C ASP A 731 21.72 -20.67 16.34
N GLU A 732 21.45 -21.84 15.76
CA GLU A 732 22.32 -22.40 14.72
C GLU A 732 22.28 -21.58 13.42
N LYS A 733 21.26 -20.74 13.21
CA LYS A 733 21.14 -19.92 11.99
C LYS A 733 22.16 -18.78 11.99
N TYR A 734 22.48 -18.26 13.18
CA TYR A 734 23.37 -17.11 13.38
C TYR A 734 24.59 -17.43 14.26
N ASN A 735 24.74 -18.67 14.72
CA ASN A 735 25.77 -19.11 15.64
C ASN A 735 25.78 -18.32 16.97
N VAL A 736 24.61 -17.91 17.47
CA VAL A 736 24.47 -17.08 18.68
C VAL A 736 24.08 -17.97 19.87
N PRO A 737 24.87 -18.01 20.96
CA PRO A 737 24.44 -18.67 22.19
C PRO A 737 23.22 -17.98 22.79
N LEU A 738 22.22 -18.75 23.21
CA LEU A 738 20.97 -18.24 23.76
C LEU A 738 20.67 -18.84 25.14
N VAL A 739 19.96 -18.08 25.95
CA VAL A 739 19.18 -18.59 27.09
C VAL A 739 17.73 -18.72 26.63
N CYS A 740 17.14 -19.89 26.86
CA CYS A 740 15.74 -20.18 26.60
C CYS A 740 15.00 -20.25 27.93
N ILE A 741 13.95 -19.44 28.06
CA ILE A 741 13.01 -19.41 29.18
C ILE A 741 11.69 -19.97 28.67
N GLU A 742 11.29 -21.13 29.16
CA GLU A 742 10.04 -21.80 28.80
C GLU A 742 9.06 -21.74 29.97
N PHE A 743 7.86 -21.22 29.73
CA PHE A 743 6.84 -21.08 30.77
C PHE A 743 6.02 -22.37 30.91
N ALA A 744 5.67 -22.74 32.14
CA ALA A 744 4.83 -23.92 32.40
C ALA A 744 3.39 -23.73 31.90
N SER A 745 2.96 -22.48 31.70
CA SER A 745 1.70 -22.10 31.08
C SER A 745 1.90 -20.75 30.36
N PRO A 746 1.17 -20.47 29.28
CA PRO A 746 1.32 -19.22 28.53
C PRO A 746 1.17 -18.01 29.44
N ILE A 747 2.10 -17.05 29.33
CA ILE A 747 1.98 -15.75 29.99
C ILE A 747 1.29 -14.78 29.04
N ILE A 748 0.31 -14.03 29.53
CA ILE A 748 -0.37 -12.98 28.78
C ILE A 748 -0.02 -11.62 29.41
N ILE A 749 0.64 -10.77 28.64
CA ILE A 749 0.96 -9.38 28.99
C ILE A 749 -0.03 -8.48 28.25
N GLY A 750 -0.70 -7.57 28.95
CA GLY A 750 -1.68 -6.65 28.36
C GLY A 750 -1.89 -5.43 29.25
N GLU A 751 -2.93 -4.64 28.96
CA GLU A 751 -3.18 -3.35 29.63
C GLU A 751 -3.39 -3.43 31.15
N GLU A 752 -3.81 -4.58 31.68
CA GLU A 752 -4.01 -4.77 33.11
C GLU A 752 -2.75 -5.27 33.85
N ASN A 753 -1.77 -5.82 33.12
CA ASN A 753 -0.50 -6.37 33.62
C ASN A 753 0.66 -5.69 32.85
N ASN A 754 0.78 -4.37 33.06
CA ASN A 754 1.46 -3.43 32.16
C ASN A 754 2.94 -3.70 31.83
N TYR A 755 3.62 -4.64 32.49
CA TYR A 755 4.95 -5.05 32.07
C TYR A 755 5.32 -6.48 32.48
N LEU A 756 6.25 -7.08 31.73
CA LEU A 756 7.05 -8.25 32.09
C LEU A 756 8.51 -7.81 32.22
N GLU A 757 9.17 -8.21 33.29
CA GLU A 757 10.58 -7.94 33.54
C GLU A 757 11.31 -9.23 33.88
N ILE A 758 12.42 -9.46 33.20
CA ILE A 758 13.27 -10.65 33.31
C ILE A 758 14.70 -10.20 33.56
N GLU A 759 15.28 -10.66 34.66
CA GLU A 759 16.70 -10.53 34.96
C GLU A 759 17.34 -11.92 34.83
N VAL A 760 18.38 -12.04 34.00
CA VAL A 760 19.18 -13.26 33.81
C VAL A 760 20.57 -13.00 34.37
N HIS A 761 20.94 -13.72 35.43
CA HIS A 761 22.28 -13.67 36.05
C HIS A 761 23.23 -14.69 35.45
#